data_AF-A0AAD5Y9X8-F1
#
_entry.id   AF-A0AAD5Y9X8-F1
#
_cell.length_a   1.000
_cell.length_b   1.000
_cell.length_c   1.000
_cell.angle_alpha   90.00
_cell.angle_beta   90.00
_cell.angle_gamma   90.00
#
_symmetry.space_group_name_H-M   'P 1'
#
loop_
_entity.id
_entity.type
_entity.pdbx_description
1 polymer ?
#
loop_
_entity_poly.entity_id
_entity_poly.type
_entity_poly.pdbx_seq_one_letter_code
_entity_poly.pdbx_strand_id
1 'polypeptide(L)'
;MFPSVDYRNYNSISNEFTKDIQEKLKDAPIVVLDHIDLNENEFLELTRKLGEPINLPDLLVPAKLPGYPEIARVANFDQNEGNVDLKYAFGNYWHHDGNFWPPGQNKVINLLHSKIVPQKGGNTGFIDTRKAYDKLDVETKAQLAGVKVQVDLKNIEDFRNVPDSVVNQLGLPPRAEHDIIQIGDRFKSLYLPYYSGTINFKGKDWAHQELFDLLLSGQDLFYSHSWTDRQIVVWDNTQCMHKAMGGIEGKRINTALESVNRPNRVADWPKTGDKNAYISDIYGSNVFTLKKLQTTLPKSVYARFIEQLKGHKPLDRPTADAIAHAVRVWAMDNGATHFTHWFQPQTGTTAEKHDSFLTLKTVIHNGIEEVTAIDAFSGSQLLQSEPDASSFPNGGIRSTFEARGYTIWDTSSPMFIRNGPHGTAVLYVPSVFISYNGDALDEKTILLRSADCLSTAAVRLLNLIGDKETKRVTATLGTEQEFFLIDRGIYNMRPDLKICGRTLLGNVPPKHQQLDDHYFGQIPSRVLATLSETELELYKLGVPVKTRHNEVAPNQFEMAPIFESDSVAVDHNLILMETLHQVAHRHKLKVLYHEKPFKGVNGSGKHCNWSMQTDTGDNLLEPTVKPESNLRFLLFLVATLEAVHKHGGLLRASIASASNEHRLGANEAPPGIVSAFLGEHLTEVLNAIEESREVKNFSQSHLQTVKLGGTVLDLKVNALPQIARDLTDRNRTSPFAFTGNKFEFRAVGSKSSPSFPTVLLNAAVAEAINAVTDALIKQKGSKAEPSQEDVLVVVKQFIKSSKNIRFEGNGYSDEWVVEAEKRGLPNIKSCPVAFRRLIDPVHMKLLTSLGIMTETEIKSRFHIVMEKYAKDIIIEANSLKSMILTGVLPAAYKFRKELLDSLVAQKSIGLATEGSPEKAVLDKVLDITTKLQAASDKLVASIDKINSIEDEIAQAEYANTDIVGIMEQVRTIADS
;
A
#
# COMPACT_ATOMS: atom_id res chain seq x y z
N MET A 1 1.63 9.46 -40.23
CA MET A 1 1.85 8.17 -40.93
C MET A 1 3.27 7.73 -40.61
N PHE A 2 3.50 6.49 -40.17
CA PHE A 2 4.83 6.01 -39.80
C PHE A 2 5.72 5.97 -41.06
N PRO A 3 6.75 6.82 -41.20
CA PRO A 3 7.55 6.89 -42.44
C PRO A 3 8.50 5.71 -42.64
N SER A 4 8.54 4.77 -41.69
CA SER A 4 9.39 3.58 -41.70
C SER A 4 8.66 2.30 -42.15
N VAL A 5 7.48 2.44 -42.76
CA VAL A 5 6.69 1.35 -43.33
C VAL A 5 6.33 1.72 -44.77
N ASP A 6 6.65 0.86 -45.73
CA ASP A 6 6.26 1.03 -47.13
C ASP A 6 5.08 0.10 -47.47
N TYR A 7 3.97 0.66 -47.96
CA TYR A 7 2.76 -0.10 -48.35
C TYR A 7 2.69 -0.23 -49.86
N ARG A 8 2.36 -1.43 -50.34
CA ARG A 8 2.33 -1.74 -51.77
C ARG A 8 1.16 -2.62 -52.18
N ASN A 9 0.57 -2.31 -53.33
CA ASN A 9 -0.44 -3.13 -53.98
C ASN A 9 0.19 -3.86 -55.17
N TYR A 10 0.18 -5.19 -55.16
CA TYR A 10 0.62 -5.99 -56.31
C TYR A 10 -0.40 -7.08 -56.63
N ASN A 11 -0.44 -7.48 -57.92
CA ASN A 11 -1.40 -8.46 -58.42
C ASN A 11 -0.77 -9.81 -58.83
N SER A 12 0.58 -9.94 -58.83
CA SER A 12 1.28 -11.21 -59.15
C SER A 12 2.77 -11.19 -58.75
N ILE A 13 3.39 -12.37 -58.58
CA ILE A 13 4.82 -12.53 -58.23
C ILE A 13 5.69 -12.48 -59.50
N SER A 14 6.21 -11.30 -59.86
CA SER A 14 7.20 -11.14 -60.94
C SER A 14 8.64 -11.01 -60.39
N ASN A 15 9.65 -11.14 -61.26
CA ASN A 15 11.04 -10.87 -60.87
C ASN A 15 11.28 -9.39 -60.55
N GLU A 16 10.56 -8.48 -61.23
CA GLU A 16 10.60 -7.04 -60.92
C GLU A 16 10.00 -6.74 -59.55
N PHE A 17 8.92 -7.43 -59.18
CA PHE A 17 8.28 -7.35 -57.87
C PHE A 17 9.24 -7.73 -56.73
N THR A 18 9.94 -8.85 -56.87
CA THR A 18 10.87 -9.31 -55.81
C THR A 18 12.05 -8.35 -55.64
N LYS A 19 12.57 -7.83 -56.75
CA LYS A 19 13.65 -6.83 -56.74
C LYS A 19 13.22 -5.52 -56.10
N ASP A 20 11.97 -5.08 -56.31
CA ASP A 20 11.42 -3.89 -55.66
C ASP A 20 11.34 -4.09 -54.14
N ILE A 21 10.82 -5.24 -53.65
CA ILE A 21 10.80 -5.55 -52.22
C ILE A 21 12.21 -5.47 -51.60
N GLN A 22 13.20 -6.10 -52.23
CA GLN A 22 14.58 -6.07 -51.74
C GLN A 22 15.15 -4.66 -51.68
N GLU A 23 14.85 -3.81 -52.67
CA GLU A 23 15.31 -2.43 -52.67
C GLU A 23 14.59 -1.60 -51.60
N LYS A 24 13.30 -1.84 -51.36
CA LYS A 24 12.52 -1.16 -50.31
C LYS A 24 12.93 -1.55 -48.90
N LEU A 25 13.33 -2.79 -48.68
CA LEU A 25 13.88 -3.21 -47.38
C LEU A 25 15.20 -2.50 -47.03
N LYS A 26 15.90 -1.90 -48.00
CA LYS A 26 17.06 -1.02 -47.72
C LYS A 26 16.65 0.34 -47.18
N ASP A 27 15.44 0.80 -47.50
CA ASP A 27 14.92 2.12 -47.14
C ASP A 27 13.99 2.09 -45.91
N ALA A 28 13.21 1.03 -45.77
CA ALA A 28 12.29 0.80 -44.66
C ALA A 28 12.49 -0.61 -44.07
N PRO A 29 12.50 -0.79 -42.75
CA PRO A 29 12.74 -2.09 -42.11
C PRO A 29 11.53 -3.00 -42.28
N ILE A 30 10.38 -2.45 -42.70
CA ILE A 30 9.10 -3.15 -42.84
C ILE A 30 8.47 -2.73 -44.17
N VAL A 31 8.09 -3.73 -44.97
CA VAL A 31 7.31 -3.59 -46.19
C VAL A 31 6.02 -4.37 -46.03
N VAL A 32 4.88 -3.71 -46.24
CA VAL A 32 3.54 -4.30 -46.20
C VAL A 32 3.02 -4.43 -47.62
N LEU A 33 2.65 -5.66 -47.98
CA LEU A 33 2.09 -6.00 -49.27
C LEU A 33 0.59 -6.26 -49.09
N ASP A 34 -0.23 -5.39 -49.67
CA ASP A 34 -1.69 -5.44 -49.60
C ASP A 34 -2.28 -6.16 -50.83
N HIS A 35 -3.42 -6.81 -50.60
CA HIS A 35 -4.21 -7.49 -51.63
C HIS A 35 -3.50 -8.66 -52.32
N ILE A 36 -2.57 -9.32 -51.63
CA ILE A 36 -1.88 -10.51 -52.12
C ILE A 36 -2.35 -11.73 -51.31
N ASP A 37 -2.90 -12.74 -51.99
CA ASP A 37 -3.23 -14.03 -51.40
C ASP A 37 -2.48 -15.14 -52.15
N LEU A 38 -1.38 -15.59 -51.56
CA LEU A 38 -0.54 -16.66 -52.12
C LEU A 38 -0.94 -18.02 -51.55
N ASN A 39 -0.99 -19.05 -52.40
CA ASN A 39 -0.96 -20.42 -51.90
C ASN A 39 0.44 -20.76 -51.34
N GLU A 40 0.56 -21.90 -50.68
CA GLU A 40 1.78 -22.32 -49.99
C GLU A 40 2.98 -22.46 -50.92
N ASN A 41 2.78 -22.93 -52.16
CA ASN A 41 3.84 -23.06 -53.15
C ASN A 41 4.32 -21.68 -53.63
N GLU A 42 3.39 -20.75 -53.88
CA GLU A 42 3.67 -19.38 -54.29
C GLU A 42 4.37 -18.60 -53.18
N PHE A 43 3.98 -18.82 -51.92
CA PHE A 43 4.63 -18.21 -50.76
C PHE A 43 6.08 -18.70 -50.60
N LEU A 44 6.34 -20.00 -50.81
CA LEU A 44 7.70 -20.54 -50.86
C LEU A 44 8.49 -20.04 -52.07
N GLU A 45 7.86 -19.88 -53.23
CA GLU A 45 8.53 -19.30 -54.40
C GLU A 45 8.96 -17.85 -54.13
N LEU A 46 8.08 -17.04 -53.54
CA LEU A 46 8.42 -15.67 -53.11
C LEU A 46 9.58 -15.68 -52.11
N THR A 47 9.53 -16.58 -51.12
CA THR A 47 10.59 -16.72 -50.11
C THR A 47 11.93 -17.03 -50.78
N ARG A 48 11.97 -18.03 -51.68
CA ARG A 48 13.18 -18.43 -52.43
C ARG A 48 13.74 -17.31 -53.30
N LYS A 49 12.88 -16.45 -53.87
CA LYS A 49 13.32 -15.29 -54.65
C LYS A 49 13.90 -14.18 -53.78
N LEU A 50 13.46 -14.07 -52.53
CA LEU A 50 13.99 -13.08 -51.57
C LEU A 50 15.25 -13.55 -50.86
N GLY A 51 15.42 -14.85 -50.64
CA GLY A 51 16.59 -15.49 -50.05
C GLY A 51 16.42 -16.99 -49.84
N GLU A 52 17.40 -17.65 -49.23
CA GLU A 52 17.31 -19.08 -48.92
C GLU A 52 16.35 -19.34 -47.75
N PRO A 53 15.29 -20.16 -47.91
CA PRO A 53 14.37 -20.50 -46.82
C PRO A 53 15.07 -21.26 -45.70
N ILE A 54 14.86 -20.84 -44.45
CA ILE A 54 15.42 -21.49 -43.27
C ILE A 54 14.42 -22.52 -42.74
N ASN A 55 14.76 -23.81 -42.84
CA ASN A 55 13.97 -24.89 -42.27
C ASN A 55 14.32 -25.10 -40.79
N LEU A 56 13.60 -24.44 -39.89
CA LEU A 56 13.78 -24.57 -38.44
C LEU A 56 13.25 -25.92 -37.90
N PRO A 57 13.88 -26.55 -36.91
CA PRO A 57 13.34 -27.73 -36.23
C PRO A 57 12.02 -27.44 -35.51
N ASP A 58 11.20 -28.48 -35.29
CA ASP A 58 9.87 -28.36 -34.67
C ASP A 58 9.87 -27.71 -33.28
N LEU A 59 11.00 -27.77 -32.57
CA LEU A 59 11.15 -27.19 -31.23
C LEU A 59 11.51 -25.69 -31.24
N LEU A 60 11.79 -25.11 -32.40
CA LEU A 60 12.08 -23.68 -32.58
C LEU A 60 10.95 -22.93 -33.28
N VAL A 61 9.84 -23.61 -33.60
CA VAL A 61 8.64 -23.01 -34.20
C VAL A 61 7.40 -23.50 -33.47
N PRO A 62 6.28 -22.74 -33.48
CA PRO A 62 5.05 -23.17 -32.80
C PRO A 62 4.45 -24.45 -33.38
N ALA A 63 4.41 -24.52 -34.71
CA ALA A 63 3.97 -25.66 -35.49
C ALA A 63 4.46 -25.50 -36.93
N LYS A 64 4.73 -26.62 -37.62
CA LYS A 64 4.94 -26.62 -39.07
C LYS A 64 3.64 -26.82 -39.81
N LEU A 65 3.54 -26.24 -41.01
CA LEU A 65 2.42 -26.50 -41.88
C LEU A 65 2.54 -27.91 -42.50
N PRO A 66 1.53 -28.78 -42.40
CA PRO A 66 1.58 -30.12 -42.99
C PRO A 66 1.87 -30.05 -44.50
N GLY A 67 2.85 -30.83 -44.96
CA GLY A 67 3.29 -30.85 -46.36
C GLY A 67 4.30 -29.75 -46.74
N TYR A 68 4.53 -28.78 -45.85
CA TYR A 68 5.41 -27.62 -46.08
C TYR A 68 6.31 -27.36 -44.87
N PRO A 69 7.36 -28.19 -44.64
CA PRO A 69 8.18 -28.12 -43.44
C PRO A 69 8.96 -26.80 -43.27
N GLU A 70 9.12 -26.01 -44.34
CA GLU A 70 9.73 -24.69 -44.33
C GLU A 70 8.77 -23.57 -43.89
N ILE A 71 7.46 -23.84 -43.80
CA ILE A 71 6.45 -22.86 -43.39
C ILE A 71 6.04 -23.13 -41.94
N ALA A 72 6.26 -22.14 -41.07
CA ALA A 72 5.74 -22.15 -39.71
C ALA A 72 4.29 -21.66 -39.69
N ARG A 73 3.40 -22.42 -39.04
CA ARG A 73 2.02 -22.05 -38.77
C ARG A 73 1.96 -21.29 -37.44
N VAL A 74 1.67 -19.99 -37.52
CA VAL A 74 1.42 -19.13 -36.35
C VAL A 74 -0.10 -19.01 -36.18
N ALA A 75 -0.68 -19.81 -35.29
CA ALA A 75 -2.11 -19.80 -35.04
C ALA A 75 -2.39 -20.09 -33.56
N ASN A 76 -3.40 -19.43 -33.02
CA ASN A 76 -3.91 -19.69 -31.66
C ASN A 76 -5.07 -20.70 -31.67
N PHE A 77 -5.18 -21.55 -32.69
CA PHE A 77 -6.16 -22.64 -32.75
C PHE A 77 -5.52 -23.94 -33.24
N ASP A 78 -6.11 -25.07 -32.83
CA ASP A 78 -5.63 -26.39 -33.21
C ASP A 78 -5.69 -26.64 -34.73
N GLN A 79 -5.09 -27.73 -35.20
CA GLN A 79 -5.01 -28.03 -36.64
C GLN A 79 -6.37 -28.31 -37.29
N ASN A 80 -7.42 -28.57 -36.49
CA ASN A 80 -8.78 -28.84 -36.96
C ASN A 80 -9.68 -27.59 -36.85
N GLU A 81 -9.12 -26.43 -36.48
CA GLU A 81 -9.83 -25.17 -36.28
C GLU A 81 -10.97 -25.21 -35.24
N GLY A 82 -10.98 -26.25 -34.39
CA GLY A 82 -12.08 -26.52 -33.47
C GLY A 82 -11.89 -25.92 -32.08
N ASN A 83 -10.64 -25.70 -31.65
CA ASN A 83 -10.32 -25.16 -30.32
C ASN A 83 -9.33 -23.99 -30.42
N VAL A 84 -9.66 -22.87 -29.77
CA VAL A 84 -8.80 -21.68 -29.66
C VAL A 84 -8.01 -21.75 -28.35
N ASP A 85 -6.69 -21.77 -28.44
CA ASP A 85 -5.77 -21.57 -27.32
C ASP A 85 -5.56 -20.07 -27.05
N LEU A 86 -6.34 -19.53 -26.12
CA LEU A 86 -6.21 -18.14 -25.66
C LEU A 86 -4.89 -17.86 -24.91
N LYS A 87 -4.14 -18.91 -24.54
CA LYS A 87 -2.84 -18.80 -23.85
C LYS A 87 -1.65 -18.82 -24.82
N TYR A 88 -1.88 -18.90 -26.13
CA TYR A 88 -0.82 -18.88 -27.13
C TYR A 88 0.07 -17.62 -26.97
N ALA A 89 1.36 -17.84 -26.73
CA ALA A 89 2.28 -16.81 -26.23
C ALA A 89 3.60 -16.71 -27.01
N PHE A 90 3.76 -17.44 -28.12
CA PHE A 90 5.01 -17.46 -28.87
C PHE A 90 5.37 -16.07 -29.42
N GLY A 91 6.61 -15.63 -29.20
CA GLY A 91 7.12 -14.34 -29.68
C GLY A 91 6.43 -13.12 -29.03
N ASN A 92 5.81 -13.26 -27.86
CA ASN A 92 5.06 -12.19 -27.18
C ASN A 92 5.94 -11.17 -26.42
N TYR A 93 7.22 -11.10 -26.74
CA TYR A 93 8.21 -10.19 -26.17
C TYR A 93 8.97 -9.45 -27.27
N TRP A 94 9.64 -8.34 -26.94
CA TRP A 94 10.44 -7.60 -27.92
C TRP A 94 11.72 -8.37 -28.24
N HIS A 95 11.90 -8.75 -29.50
CA HIS A 95 13.05 -9.54 -29.95
C HIS A 95 13.46 -9.24 -31.40
N HIS A 96 14.64 -9.76 -31.76
CA HIS A 96 15.13 -9.89 -33.12
C HIS A 96 15.21 -11.38 -33.45
N ASP A 97 14.62 -11.81 -34.56
CA ASP A 97 14.84 -13.17 -35.03
C ASP A 97 16.24 -13.32 -35.61
N GLY A 98 16.85 -14.45 -35.30
CA GLY A 98 18.19 -14.79 -35.74
C GLY A 98 19.34 -14.29 -34.87
N ASN A 99 19.04 -13.72 -33.70
CA ASN A 99 20.03 -13.30 -32.70
C ASN A 99 20.81 -14.44 -32.02
N PHE A 100 20.41 -15.69 -32.23
CA PHE A 100 21.11 -16.89 -31.75
C PHE A 100 21.92 -17.59 -32.84
N TRP A 101 21.91 -17.10 -34.09
CA TRP A 101 22.74 -17.63 -35.17
C TRP A 101 24.20 -17.16 -35.02
N PRO A 102 25.17 -17.87 -35.61
CA PRO A 102 26.56 -17.41 -35.67
C PRO A 102 26.70 -16.00 -36.30
N PRO A 103 27.75 -15.25 -35.96
CA PRO A 103 28.08 -13.98 -36.62
C PRO A 103 28.10 -14.13 -38.15
N GLY A 104 27.43 -13.23 -38.87
CA GLY A 104 27.32 -13.27 -40.33
C GLY A 104 26.11 -14.05 -40.86
N GLN A 105 25.39 -14.78 -40.00
CA GLN A 105 24.12 -15.47 -40.32
C GLN A 105 22.90 -14.85 -39.64
N ASN A 106 23.08 -13.79 -38.85
CA ASN A 106 22.00 -13.11 -38.12
C ASN A 106 21.16 -12.15 -38.98
N LYS A 107 21.48 -11.99 -40.27
CA LYS A 107 20.68 -11.19 -41.20
C LYS A 107 19.48 -12.00 -41.69
N VAL A 108 18.43 -12.06 -40.87
CA VAL A 108 17.20 -12.81 -41.14
C VAL A 108 16.08 -11.86 -41.57
N ILE A 109 15.47 -12.14 -42.72
CA ILE A 109 14.26 -11.47 -43.19
C ILE A 109 13.08 -12.39 -42.89
N ASN A 110 12.05 -11.85 -42.24
CA ASN A 110 10.83 -12.59 -41.95
C ASN A 110 9.74 -12.21 -42.94
N LEU A 111 8.92 -13.21 -43.27
CA LEU A 111 7.70 -13.06 -44.05
C LEU A 111 6.55 -13.69 -43.27
N LEU A 112 5.50 -12.91 -43.03
CA LEU A 112 4.24 -13.42 -42.49
C LEU A 112 3.10 -13.12 -43.45
N HIS A 113 2.31 -14.14 -43.77
CA HIS A 113 1.16 -14.06 -44.66
C HIS A 113 -0.13 -14.26 -43.84
N SER A 114 -1.05 -13.31 -43.90
CA SER A 114 -2.35 -13.44 -43.22
C SER A 114 -3.22 -14.48 -43.94
N LYS A 115 -3.69 -15.48 -43.19
CA LYS A 115 -4.68 -16.47 -43.66
C LYS A 115 -6.02 -16.31 -42.96
N ILE A 116 -5.98 -16.13 -41.64
CA ILE A 116 -7.15 -15.85 -40.82
C ILE A 116 -6.77 -14.67 -39.91
N VAL A 117 -7.50 -13.57 -40.04
CA VAL A 117 -7.28 -12.36 -39.24
C VAL A 117 -8.35 -12.29 -38.15
N PRO A 118 -7.96 -12.22 -36.86
CA PRO A 118 -8.93 -12.08 -35.79
C PRO A 118 -9.65 -10.73 -35.88
N GLN A 119 -10.95 -10.70 -35.59
CA GLN A 119 -11.73 -9.45 -35.59
C GLN A 119 -11.21 -8.42 -34.57
N LYS A 120 -10.54 -8.88 -33.49
CA LYS A 120 -9.92 -8.04 -32.46
C LYS A 120 -8.57 -8.65 -32.00
N GLY A 121 -7.54 -7.81 -31.92
CA GLY A 121 -6.20 -8.23 -31.47
C GLY A 121 -5.36 -8.83 -32.61
N GLY A 122 -4.33 -9.61 -32.27
CA GLY A 122 -3.46 -10.26 -33.26
C GLY A 122 -2.44 -9.34 -33.92
N ASN A 123 -2.34 -8.07 -33.52
CA ASN A 123 -1.39 -7.11 -34.07
C ASN A 123 0.07 -7.56 -33.86
N THR A 124 0.92 -7.19 -34.82
CA THR A 124 2.37 -7.29 -34.68
C THR A 124 2.94 -5.91 -34.38
N GLY A 125 3.63 -5.78 -33.25
CA GLY A 125 4.33 -4.56 -32.86
C GLY A 125 5.73 -4.56 -33.42
N PHE A 126 6.23 -3.39 -33.81
CA PHE A 126 7.56 -3.16 -34.34
C PHE A 126 8.20 -1.93 -33.70
N ILE A 127 9.53 -1.95 -33.51
CA ILE A 127 10.34 -0.80 -33.08
C ILE A 127 11.42 -0.55 -34.13
N ASP A 128 11.49 0.67 -34.67
CA ASP A 128 12.53 1.09 -35.62
C ASP A 128 13.85 1.38 -34.89
N THR A 129 14.75 0.41 -34.91
CA THR A 129 16.04 0.50 -34.20
C THR A 129 17.08 1.37 -34.89
N ARG A 130 16.83 1.81 -36.13
CA ARG A 130 17.68 2.77 -36.84
C ARG A 130 17.45 4.17 -36.31
N LYS A 131 16.17 4.55 -36.18
CA LYS A 131 15.80 5.81 -35.54
C LYS A 131 16.22 5.86 -34.09
N ALA A 132 16.15 4.73 -33.39
CA ALA A 132 16.68 4.63 -32.03
C ALA A 132 18.18 4.94 -31.98
N TYR A 133 18.96 4.40 -32.92
CA TYR A 133 20.38 4.73 -33.05
C TYR A 133 20.59 6.22 -33.34
N ASP A 134 19.83 6.80 -34.26
CA ASP A 134 19.96 8.21 -34.64
C ASP A 134 19.73 9.16 -33.46
N LYS A 135 18.80 8.81 -32.56
CA LYS A 135 18.47 9.57 -31.35
C LYS A 135 19.55 9.54 -30.27
N LEU A 136 20.48 8.60 -30.30
CA LEU A 136 21.56 8.57 -29.32
C LEU A 136 22.46 9.80 -29.50
N ASP A 137 22.86 10.39 -28.38
CA ASP A 137 23.85 11.46 -28.38
C ASP A 137 25.23 10.94 -28.83
N VAL A 138 26.13 11.87 -29.12
CA VAL A 138 27.47 11.56 -29.66
C VAL A 138 28.31 10.76 -28.67
N GLU A 139 28.17 11.02 -27.37
CA GLU A 139 28.91 10.32 -26.33
C GLU A 139 28.44 8.87 -26.24
N THR A 140 27.13 8.64 -26.15
CA THR A 140 26.54 7.30 -26.11
C THR A 140 26.89 6.51 -27.37
N LYS A 141 26.83 7.12 -28.57
CA LYS A 141 27.27 6.47 -29.82
C LYS A 141 28.74 6.06 -29.77
N ALA A 142 29.62 6.88 -29.20
CA ALA A 142 31.04 6.57 -29.05
C ALA A 142 31.27 5.44 -28.03
N GLN A 143 30.51 5.41 -26.95
CA GLN A 143 30.62 4.37 -25.93
C GLN A 143 30.11 3.01 -26.38
N LEU A 144 29.16 2.98 -27.33
CA LEU A 144 28.65 1.74 -27.93
C LEU A 144 29.53 1.21 -29.08
N ALA A 145 30.52 1.99 -29.53
CA ALA A 145 31.42 1.56 -30.59
C ALA A 145 32.26 0.34 -30.13
N GLY A 146 32.16 -0.78 -30.85
CA GLY A 146 32.88 -2.01 -30.54
C GLY A 146 32.26 -2.86 -29.43
N VAL A 147 31.14 -2.43 -28.83
CA VAL A 147 30.39 -3.23 -27.86
C VAL A 147 29.68 -4.39 -28.58
N LYS A 148 29.80 -5.58 -27.99
CA LYS A 148 29.14 -6.79 -28.47
C LYS A 148 28.02 -7.21 -27.52
N VAL A 149 26.92 -7.68 -28.09
CA VAL A 149 25.86 -8.40 -27.40
C VAL A 149 26.14 -9.90 -27.49
N GLN A 150 25.99 -10.59 -26.37
CA GLN A 150 26.01 -12.05 -26.30
C GLN A 150 24.57 -12.54 -26.10
N VAL A 151 24.18 -13.61 -26.79
CA VAL A 151 22.83 -14.20 -26.70
C VAL A 151 22.93 -15.71 -26.46
N ASP A 152 22.27 -16.17 -25.41
CA ASP A 152 22.15 -17.59 -25.07
C ASP A 152 20.72 -18.07 -25.38
N LEU A 153 20.60 -19.07 -26.25
CA LEU A 153 19.31 -19.64 -26.66
C LEU A 153 18.51 -20.14 -25.45
N LYS A 154 19.17 -20.66 -24.41
CA LYS A 154 18.52 -21.21 -23.21
C LYS A 154 17.86 -20.16 -22.33
N ASN A 155 18.24 -18.89 -22.50
CA ASN A 155 17.66 -17.77 -21.78
C ASN A 155 16.49 -17.12 -22.53
N ILE A 156 16.17 -17.60 -23.74
CA ILE A 156 14.99 -17.17 -24.48
C ILE A 156 13.79 -17.99 -23.99
N GLU A 157 12.71 -17.32 -23.59
CA GLU A 157 11.55 -17.96 -22.94
C GLU A 157 10.96 -19.11 -23.76
N ASP A 158 10.81 -18.89 -25.07
CA ASP A 158 10.26 -19.88 -26.02
C ASP A 158 11.19 -21.08 -26.25
N PHE A 159 12.49 -20.95 -25.99
CA PHE A 159 13.51 -21.95 -26.35
C PHE A 159 14.27 -22.54 -25.15
N ARG A 160 13.96 -22.12 -23.93
CA ARG A 160 14.67 -22.56 -22.69
C ARG A 160 14.72 -24.07 -22.48
N ASN A 161 13.73 -24.79 -23.02
CA ASN A 161 13.58 -26.24 -22.87
C ASN A 161 14.10 -27.04 -24.08
N VAL A 162 14.65 -26.39 -25.11
CA VAL A 162 15.18 -27.06 -26.30
C VAL A 162 16.38 -27.93 -25.90
N PRO A 163 16.41 -29.24 -26.21
CA PRO A 163 17.54 -30.10 -25.85
C PRO A 163 18.85 -29.72 -26.56
N ASP A 164 20.00 -29.95 -25.90
CA ASP A 164 21.31 -29.64 -26.49
C ASP A 164 21.58 -30.42 -27.79
N SER A 165 20.99 -31.60 -27.95
CA SER A 165 21.06 -32.37 -29.19
C SER A 165 20.50 -31.61 -30.41
N VAL A 166 19.44 -30.83 -30.22
CA VAL A 166 18.83 -30.00 -31.28
C VAL A 166 19.68 -28.77 -31.57
N VAL A 167 20.24 -28.15 -30.53
CA VAL A 167 21.17 -27.01 -30.65
C VAL A 167 22.42 -27.44 -31.44
N ASN A 168 22.99 -28.60 -31.11
CA ASN A 168 24.15 -29.17 -31.79
C ASN A 168 23.84 -29.56 -33.25
N GLN A 169 22.65 -30.09 -33.53
CA GLN A 169 22.25 -30.45 -34.90
C GLN A 169 22.19 -29.23 -35.83
N LEU A 170 21.82 -28.07 -35.30
CA LEU A 170 21.76 -26.80 -36.06
C LEU A 170 23.10 -26.09 -36.17
N GLY A 171 24.15 -26.59 -35.51
CA GLY A 171 25.46 -25.92 -35.47
C GLY A 171 25.44 -24.56 -34.76
N LEU A 172 24.48 -24.33 -33.86
CA LEU A 172 24.38 -23.08 -33.11
C LEU A 172 25.49 -23.00 -32.06
N PRO A 173 26.09 -21.82 -31.84
CA PRO A 173 27.07 -21.65 -30.78
C PRO A 173 26.36 -21.72 -29.41
N PRO A 174 27.05 -22.16 -28.34
CA PRO A 174 26.48 -22.10 -26.98
C PRO A 174 26.02 -20.69 -26.60
N ARG A 175 26.72 -19.67 -27.11
CA ARG A 175 26.34 -18.26 -27.04
C ARG A 175 26.72 -17.56 -28.33
N ALA A 176 25.74 -16.95 -29.00
CA ALA A 176 25.98 -16.13 -30.19
C ALA A 176 26.49 -14.74 -29.79
N GLU A 177 27.39 -14.15 -30.58
CA GLU A 177 27.92 -12.81 -30.33
C GLU A 177 27.71 -11.92 -31.55
N HIS A 178 27.13 -10.73 -31.35
CA HIS A 178 26.87 -9.76 -32.41
C HIS A 178 27.29 -8.36 -31.98
N ASP A 179 27.64 -7.50 -32.93
CA ASP A 179 27.87 -6.09 -32.60
C ASP A 179 26.55 -5.41 -32.21
N ILE A 180 26.57 -4.60 -31.16
CA ILE A 180 25.36 -3.88 -30.72
C ILE A 180 24.92 -2.84 -31.77
N ILE A 181 25.88 -2.32 -32.55
CA ILE A 181 25.63 -1.46 -33.70
C ILE A 181 25.74 -2.32 -34.95
N GLN A 182 24.61 -2.58 -35.59
CA GLN A 182 24.58 -3.26 -36.88
C GLN A 182 24.74 -2.23 -38.00
N ILE A 183 25.51 -2.59 -39.04
CA ILE A 183 25.73 -1.77 -40.22
C ILE A 183 24.93 -2.40 -41.36
N GLY A 184 23.78 -1.80 -41.68
CA GLY A 184 22.99 -2.16 -42.85
C GLY A 184 23.49 -1.48 -44.12
N ASP A 185 22.79 -1.72 -45.23
CA ASP A 185 23.17 -1.23 -46.55
C ASP A 185 23.15 0.32 -46.64
N ARG A 186 22.24 0.97 -45.91
CA ARG A 186 22.06 2.44 -45.90
C ARG A 186 22.09 3.07 -44.50
N PHE A 187 21.82 2.29 -43.45
CA PHE A 187 21.62 2.81 -42.09
C PHE A 187 22.38 1.98 -41.05
N LYS A 188 22.68 2.60 -39.91
CA LYS A 188 23.10 1.90 -38.69
C LYS A 188 21.88 1.67 -37.80
N SER A 189 21.86 0.55 -37.08
CA SER A 189 20.78 0.19 -36.16
C SER A 189 21.32 -0.32 -34.84
N LEU A 190 20.51 -0.18 -33.78
CA LEU A 190 20.75 -0.85 -32.50
C LEU A 190 20.21 -2.28 -32.54
N TYR A 191 21.03 -3.24 -32.13
CA TYR A 191 20.67 -4.65 -32.08
C TYR A 191 20.68 -5.13 -30.62
N LEU A 192 19.50 -5.15 -30.02
CA LEU A 192 19.32 -5.34 -28.58
C LEU A 192 18.50 -6.62 -28.31
N PRO A 193 19.00 -7.60 -27.55
CA PRO A 193 18.27 -8.83 -27.25
C PRO A 193 17.35 -8.69 -26.02
N TYR A 194 16.43 -9.64 -25.82
CA TYR A 194 15.34 -9.56 -24.85
C TYR A 194 15.74 -9.41 -23.36
N TYR A 195 14.88 -8.73 -22.59
CA TYR A 195 14.99 -8.36 -21.17
C TYR A 195 14.82 -9.55 -20.21
N SER A 196 15.83 -10.41 -20.08
CA SER A 196 15.91 -11.40 -18.97
C SER A 196 17.29 -12.05 -18.80
N GLY A 197 18.35 -11.26 -18.64
CA GLY A 197 19.65 -11.79 -18.17
C GLY A 197 20.49 -12.54 -19.21
N THR A 198 20.22 -12.32 -20.50
CA THR A 198 20.82 -13.07 -21.61
C THR A 198 22.16 -12.54 -22.10
N ILE A 199 22.65 -11.41 -21.55
CA ILE A 199 23.68 -10.57 -22.18
C ILE A 199 24.87 -10.35 -21.24
N ASN A 200 26.07 -10.45 -21.78
CA ASN A 200 27.27 -9.83 -21.23
C ASN A 200 27.73 -8.75 -22.21
N PHE A 201 27.57 -7.46 -21.87
CA PHE A 201 28.23 -6.39 -22.60
C PHE A 201 29.70 -6.37 -22.19
N LYS A 202 30.55 -7.04 -22.96
CA LYS A 202 32.00 -6.94 -22.74
C LYS A 202 32.43 -5.47 -22.89
N GLY A 203 32.68 -4.82 -21.75
CA GLY A 203 33.23 -3.47 -21.66
C GLY A 203 32.51 -2.50 -20.71
N LYS A 204 31.21 -2.68 -20.39
CA LYS A 204 30.44 -1.79 -19.48
C LYS A 204 29.15 -2.47 -18.95
N ASP A 205 28.91 -2.42 -17.64
CA ASP A 205 27.72 -3.02 -16.99
C ASP A 205 26.45 -2.14 -16.98
N TRP A 206 26.54 -0.84 -17.29
CA TRP A 206 25.43 0.11 -17.07
C TRP A 206 24.50 0.35 -18.28
N ALA A 207 24.87 -0.08 -19.49
CA ALA A 207 24.18 0.33 -20.72
C ALA A 207 22.84 -0.39 -21.00
N HIS A 208 22.44 -1.37 -20.18
CA HIS A 208 21.25 -2.18 -20.47
C HIS A 208 19.94 -1.42 -20.28
N GLN A 209 19.74 -0.79 -19.13
CA GLN A 209 18.40 -0.31 -18.75
C GLN A 209 18.02 0.98 -19.48
N GLU A 210 18.95 1.93 -19.62
CA GLU A 210 18.71 3.21 -20.27
C GLU A 210 18.42 3.09 -21.77
N LEU A 211 19.11 2.20 -22.49
CA LEU A 211 18.84 1.97 -23.92
C LEU A 211 17.47 1.33 -24.14
N PHE A 212 17.06 0.40 -23.28
CA PHE A 212 15.72 -0.19 -23.32
C PHE A 212 14.63 0.82 -22.94
N ASP A 213 14.87 1.65 -21.92
CA ASP A 213 13.95 2.70 -21.51
C ASP A 213 13.80 3.76 -22.62
N LEU A 214 14.86 4.10 -23.35
CA LEU A 214 14.79 4.93 -24.55
C LEU A 214 13.91 4.30 -25.65
N LEU A 215 14.08 3.00 -25.94
CA LEU A 215 13.26 2.30 -26.91
C LEU A 215 11.78 2.23 -26.52
N LEU A 216 11.50 1.99 -25.24
CA LEU A 216 10.14 1.81 -24.73
C LEU A 216 9.41 3.14 -24.45
N SER A 217 10.13 4.25 -24.24
CA SER A 217 9.55 5.58 -24.03
C SER A 217 9.31 6.36 -25.33
N GLY A 218 10.00 6.01 -26.43
CA GLY A 218 9.87 6.68 -27.72
C GLY A 218 8.62 6.29 -28.51
N GLN A 219 7.50 7.00 -28.31
CA GLN A 219 6.25 6.74 -29.05
C GLN A 219 6.39 6.82 -30.58
N ASP A 220 7.35 7.59 -31.09
CA ASP A 220 7.63 7.76 -32.52
C ASP A 220 8.53 6.66 -33.13
N LEU A 221 9.03 5.74 -32.29
CA LEU A 221 9.78 4.55 -32.71
C LEU A 221 8.89 3.33 -32.92
N PHE A 222 7.70 3.32 -32.30
CA PHE A 222 6.81 2.16 -32.20
C PHE A 222 5.69 2.14 -33.24
N TYR A 223 5.64 1.09 -34.06
CA TYR A 223 4.57 0.84 -35.03
C TYR A 223 3.79 -0.43 -34.69
N SER A 224 2.46 -0.33 -34.58
CA SER A 224 1.58 -1.49 -34.41
C SER A 224 0.88 -1.79 -35.73
N HIS A 225 1.26 -2.90 -36.38
CA HIS A 225 0.60 -3.36 -37.59
C HIS A 225 -0.69 -4.08 -37.23
N SER A 226 -1.81 -3.55 -37.75
CA SER A 226 -3.11 -4.21 -37.69
C SER A 226 -3.31 -4.98 -38.99
N TRP A 227 -3.35 -6.29 -38.89
CA TRP A 227 -3.50 -7.18 -40.03
C TRP A 227 -4.87 -6.99 -40.70
N THR A 228 -4.91 -7.13 -42.02
CA THR A 228 -6.11 -7.29 -42.83
C THR A 228 -6.00 -8.56 -43.68
N ASP A 229 -7.11 -9.00 -44.24
CA ASP A 229 -7.13 -10.19 -45.10
C ASP A 229 -6.27 -9.95 -46.36
N ARG A 230 -5.57 -11.00 -46.82
CA ARG A 230 -4.69 -10.97 -48.00
C ARG A 230 -3.54 -9.97 -47.89
N GLN A 231 -2.78 -10.07 -46.79
CA GLN A 231 -1.61 -9.25 -46.55
C GLN A 231 -0.37 -10.09 -46.29
N ILE A 232 0.77 -9.62 -46.81
CA ILE A 232 2.08 -10.14 -46.45
C ILE A 232 2.90 -9.01 -45.84
N VAL A 233 3.47 -9.24 -44.66
CA VAL A 233 4.40 -8.31 -44.02
C VAL A 233 5.79 -8.91 -44.10
N VAL A 234 6.73 -8.13 -44.63
CA VAL A 234 8.14 -8.48 -44.79
C VAL A 234 8.98 -7.53 -43.95
N TRP A 235 9.89 -8.03 -43.12
CA TRP A 235 10.77 -7.17 -42.32
C TRP A 235 12.18 -7.71 -42.12
N ASP A 236 13.15 -6.80 -41.95
CA ASP A 236 14.56 -7.07 -41.67
C ASP A 236 14.81 -7.03 -40.15
N ASN A 237 15.13 -8.18 -39.56
CA ASN A 237 15.36 -8.30 -38.11
C ASN A 237 16.63 -7.60 -37.62
N THR A 238 17.56 -7.20 -38.49
CA THR A 238 18.73 -6.41 -38.06
C THR A 238 18.41 -4.92 -37.91
N GLN A 239 17.27 -4.47 -38.44
CA GLN A 239 16.89 -3.05 -38.49
C GLN A 239 15.63 -2.74 -37.66
N CYS A 240 14.90 -3.75 -37.20
CA CYS A 240 13.78 -3.58 -36.28
C CYS A 240 13.68 -4.71 -35.24
N MET A 241 13.09 -4.37 -34.09
CA MET A 241 12.58 -5.37 -33.15
C MET A 241 11.10 -5.58 -33.42
N HIS A 242 10.60 -6.75 -33.10
CA HIS A 242 9.18 -7.05 -33.22
C HIS A 242 8.65 -7.87 -32.05
N LYS A 243 7.32 -7.94 -31.94
CA LYS A 243 6.60 -8.65 -30.88
C LYS A 243 5.19 -8.99 -31.34
N ALA A 244 4.71 -10.19 -31.01
CA ALA A 244 3.28 -10.49 -31.01
C ALA A 244 2.59 -9.70 -29.88
N MET A 245 1.73 -8.74 -30.23
CA MET A 245 1.17 -7.81 -29.24
C MET A 245 0.04 -8.42 -28.41
N GLY A 246 -0.52 -9.55 -28.87
CA GLY A 246 -1.74 -10.13 -28.30
C GLY A 246 -2.92 -9.16 -28.33
N GLY A 247 -4.09 -9.62 -27.89
CA GLY A 247 -5.23 -8.73 -27.60
C GLY A 247 -5.19 -8.24 -26.15
N ILE A 248 -5.63 -7.00 -25.88
CA ILE A 248 -5.88 -6.50 -24.50
C ILE A 248 -6.80 -7.48 -23.73
N GLU A 249 -7.75 -8.10 -24.43
CA GLU A 249 -8.62 -9.14 -23.89
C GLU A 249 -7.84 -10.41 -23.52
N GLY A 250 -6.89 -10.86 -24.35
CA GLY A 250 -6.06 -12.03 -24.06
C GLY A 250 -5.24 -11.89 -22.78
N LYS A 251 -4.61 -10.73 -22.56
CA LYS A 251 -3.85 -10.47 -21.31
C LYS A 251 -4.77 -10.46 -20.08
N ARG A 252 -5.95 -9.83 -20.18
CA ARG A 252 -6.93 -9.78 -19.08
C ARG A 252 -7.51 -11.15 -18.77
N ILE A 253 -7.87 -11.91 -19.81
CA ILE A 253 -8.40 -13.27 -19.69
C ILE A 253 -7.33 -14.21 -19.13
N ASN A 254 -6.09 -14.15 -19.62
CA ASN A 254 -4.99 -14.97 -19.12
C ASN A 254 -4.68 -14.65 -17.66
N THR A 255 -4.64 -13.38 -17.28
CA THR A 255 -4.45 -12.97 -15.88
C THR A 255 -5.60 -13.47 -14.98
N ALA A 256 -6.84 -13.41 -15.46
CA ALA A 256 -7.99 -13.94 -14.72
C ALA A 256 -7.94 -15.47 -14.57
N LEU A 257 -7.60 -16.19 -15.64
CA LEU A 257 -7.45 -17.64 -15.64
C LEU A 257 -6.29 -18.10 -14.75
N GLU A 258 -5.17 -17.38 -14.76
CA GLU A 258 -4.04 -17.63 -13.85
C GLU A 258 -4.44 -17.39 -12.39
N SER A 259 -5.20 -16.33 -12.10
CA SER A 259 -5.68 -16.04 -10.75
C SER A 259 -6.54 -17.17 -10.19
N VAL A 260 -7.44 -17.73 -11.01
CA VAL A 260 -8.35 -18.82 -10.62
C VAL A 260 -7.64 -20.17 -10.49
N ASN A 261 -6.72 -20.49 -11.41
CA ASN A 261 -6.06 -21.80 -11.46
C ASN A 261 -4.77 -21.89 -10.64
N ARG A 262 -4.41 -20.85 -9.88
CA ARG A 262 -3.15 -20.82 -9.12
C ARG A 262 -3.21 -21.78 -7.92
N PRO A 263 -2.21 -22.67 -7.74
CA PRO A 263 -2.14 -23.48 -6.53
C PRO A 263 -1.88 -22.61 -5.30
N ASN A 264 -2.48 -22.99 -4.16
CA ASN A 264 -2.24 -22.32 -2.90
C ASN A 264 -0.83 -22.61 -2.41
N ARG A 265 -0.11 -21.57 -1.98
CA ARG A 265 1.14 -21.71 -1.24
C ARG A 265 0.81 -22.26 0.14
N VAL A 266 1.54 -23.29 0.57
CA VAL A 266 1.50 -23.83 1.92
C VAL A 266 2.75 -23.35 2.66
N ALA A 267 2.57 -22.75 3.83
CA ALA A 267 3.67 -22.33 4.68
C ALA A 267 4.11 -23.48 5.58
N ASP A 268 5.41 -23.63 5.78
CA ASP A 268 5.97 -24.62 6.68
C ASP A 268 5.79 -24.18 8.14
N TRP A 269 4.89 -24.84 8.85
CA TRP A 269 4.68 -24.60 10.28
C TRP A 269 5.76 -25.30 11.12
N PRO A 270 6.35 -24.65 12.14
CA PRO A 270 7.31 -25.29 13.03
C PRO A 270 6.72 -26.54 13.70
N LYS A 271 7.50 -27.61 13.80
CA LYS A 271 7.05 -28.89 14.39
C LYS A 271 7.83 -29.26 15.64
N THR A 272 7.14 -29.87 16.60
CA THR A 272 7.71 -30.50 17.80
C THR A 272 7.39 -31.99 17.72
N GLY A 273 8.34 -32.79 17.22
CA GLY A 273 8.10 -34.17 16.81
C GLY A 273 7.21 -34.24 15.57
N ASP A 274 6.17 -35.08 15.60
CA ASP A 274 5.21 -35.22 14.49
C ASP A 274 4.08 -34.17 14.48
N LYS A 275 3.99 -33.35 15.53
CA LYS A 275 2.93 -32.35 15.70
C LYS A 275 3.44 -30.94 15.45
N ASN A 276 2.54 -30.04 15.05
CA ASN A 276 2.84 -28.62 15.01
C ASN A 276 3.20 -28.10 16.40
N ALA A 277 4.21 -27.23 16.48
CA ALA A 277 4.63 -26.57 17.71
C ALA A 277 3.49 -25.69 18.25
N TYR A 278 3.40 -25.59 19.58
CA TYR A 278 2.44 -24.70 20.21
C TYR A 278 2.83 -23.25 19.93
N ILE A 279 1.83 -22.37 19.80
CA ILE A 279 2.06 -20.93 19.58
C ILE A 279 2.94 -20.35 20.70
N SER A 280 2.77 -20.82 21.95
CA SER A 280 3.60 -20.43 23.09
C SER A 280 5.09 -20.73 22.92
N ASP A 281 5.45 -21.76 22.15
CA ASP A 281 6.85 -22.15 21.92
C ASP A 281 7.50 -21.29 20.82
N ILE A 282 6.68 -20.76 19.91
CA ILE A 282 7.11 -19.91 18.78
C ILE A 282 7.14 -18.43 19.20
N TYR A 283 6.27 -18.04 20.13
CA TYR A 283 6.05 -16.65 20.50
C TYR A 283 7.33 -15.95 20.98
N GLY A 284 7.69 -14.85 20.31
CA GLY A 284 8.86 -14.04 20.63
C GLY A 284 10.21 -14.74 20.38
N SER A 285 10.25 -15.81 19.58
CA SER A 285 11.51 -16.51 19.25
C SER A 285 12.56 -15.55 18.70
N ASN A 286 12.13 -14.59 17.87
CA ASN A 286 12.94 -13.61 17.18
C ASN A 286 13.02 -12.27 17.93
N VAL A 287 12.68 -12.23 19.21
CA VAL A 287 12.71 -11.02 20.05
C VAL A 287 13.76 -11.16 21.14
N PHE A 288 14.54 -10.12 21.38
CA PHE A 288 15.50 -10.05 22.47
C PHE A 288 14.80 -9.61 23.77
N THR A 289 14.18 -10.57 24.45
CA THR A 289 13.33 -10.31 25.61
C THR A 289 14.11 -9.97 26.88
N LEU A 290 13.42 -9.40 27.88
CA LEU A 290 13.98 -9.18 29.23
C LEU A 290 14.51 -10.46 29.88
N LYS A 291 13.90 -11.62 29.56
CA LYS A 291 14.38 -12.94 30.03
C LYS A 291 15.74 -13.27 29.40
N LYS A 292 15.91 -13.04 28.09
CA LYS A 292 17.21 -13.21 27.42
C LYS A 292 18.26 -12.28 28.02
N LEU A 293 17.93 -11.00 28.19
CA LEU A 293 18.79 -10.01 28.87
C LEU A 293 19.24 -10.48 30.27
N GLN A 294 18.32 -11.02 31.07
CA GLN A 294 18.61 -11.52 32.42
C GLN A 294 19.61 -12.69 32.40
N THR A 295 19.52 -13.56 31.40
CA THR A 295 20.41 -14.73 31.28
C THR A 295 21.77 -14.40 30.67
N THR A 296 21.86 -13.36 29.82
CA THR A 296 23.11 -13.00 29.13
C THR A 296 23.93 -11.94 29.86
N LEU A 297 23.29 -11.05 30.63
CA LEU A 297 23.99 -9.96 31.31
C LEU A 297 24.42 -10.33 32.75
N PRO A 298 25.52 -9.76 33.26
CA PRO A 298 25.84 -9.85 34.68
C PRO A 298 24.71 -9.29 35.56
N LYS A 299 24.43 -9.92 36.70
CA LYS A 299 23.32 -9.55 37.61
C LYS A 299 23.30 -8.06 37.98
N SER A 300 24.47 -7.46 38.21
CA SER A 300 24.59 -6.02 38.53
C SER A 300 24.25 -5.10 37.37
N VAL A 301 24.61 -5.47 36.13
CA VAL A 301 24.29 -4.72 34.91
C VAL A 301 22.80 -4.83 34.60
N TYR A 302 22.23 -6.03 34.72
CA TYR A 302 20.79 -6.25 34.54
C TYR A 302 19.96 -5.45 35.54
N ALA A 303 20.31 -5.46 36.84
CA ALA A 303 19.61 -4.68 37.86
C ALA A 303 19.63 -3.17 37.55
N ARG A 304 20.79 -2.65 37.11
CA ARG A 304 20.93 -1.25 36.68
C ARG A 304 20.06 -0.93 35.45
N PHE A 305 20.02 -1.82 34.47
CA PHE A 305 19.16 -1.66 33.29
C PHE A 305 17.68 -1.61 33.67
N ILE A 306 17.22 -2.45 34.59
CA ILE A 306 15.82 -2.43 35.07
C ILE A 306 15.50 -1.12 35.82
N GLU A 307 16.43 -0.56 36.60
CA GLU A 307 16.23 0.75 37.22
C GLU A 307 16.13 1.89 36.17
N GLN A 308 16.93 1.80 35.11
CA GLN A 308 16.88 2.75 33.98
C GLN A 308 15.56 2.64 33.19
N LEU A 309 15.10 1.41 32.93
CA LEU A 309 13.81 1.14 32.26
C LEU A 309 12.62 1.72 33.04
N LYS A 310 12.70 1.72 34.38
CA LYS A 310 11.69 2.33 35.26
C LYS A 310 11.70 3.86 35.23
N GLY A 311 12.58 4.49 34.45
CA GLY A 311 12.61 5.94 34.24
C GLY A 311 13.39 6.72 35.29
N HIS A 312 14.24 6.07 36.09
CA HIS A 312 14.97 6.75 37.16
C HIS A 312 16.30 7.36 36.72
N LYS A 313 16.94 6.86 35.64
CA LYS A 313 18.27 7.30 35.17
C LYS A 313 18.44 7.06 33.67
N PRO A 314 19.25 7.88 32.96
CA PRO A 314 19.62 7.61 31.58
C PRO A 314 20.46 6.34 31.45
N LEU A 315 20.41 5.70 30.27
CA LEU A 315 21.23 4.53 29.95
C LEU A 315 22.72 4.93 29.93
N ASP A 316 23.51 4.31 30.79
CA ASP A 316 24.94 4.57 30.88
C ASP A 316 25.73 3.74 29.86
N ARG A 317 26.88 4.26 29.45
CA ARG A 317 27.74 3.65 28.43
C ARG A 317 28.20 2.22 28.77
N PRO A 318 28.69 1.91 30.00
CA PRO A 318 29.01 0.53 30.37
C PRO A 318 27.84 -0.46 30.21
N THR A 319 26.63 -0.07 30.62
CA THR A 319 25.43 -0.90 30.45
C THR A 319 25.07 -1.06 28.97
N ALA A 320 25.16 0.02 28.18
CA ALA A 320 24.92 -0.02 26.74
C ALA A 320 25.93 -0.91 25.99
N ASP A 321 27.22 -0.84 26.32
CA ASP A 321 28.26 -1.70 25.70
C ASP A 321 28.03 -3.18 26.02
N ALA A 322 27.62 -3.50 27.25
CA ALA A 322 27.29 -4.87 27.64
C ALA A 322 26.05 -5.40 26.89
N ILE A 323 25.02 -4.57 26.73
CA ILE A 323 23.82 -4.91 25.94
C ILE A 323 24.17 -5.10 24.47
N ALA A 324 24.92 -4.17 23.87
CA ALA A 324 25.32 -4.25 22.46
C ALA A 324 26.09 -5.55 22.17
N HIS A 325 27.02 -5.93 23.04
CA HIS A 325 27.74 -7.18 22.90
C HIS A 325 26.80 -8.40 22.97
N ALA A 326 25.92 -8.45 23.97
CA ALA A 326 24.99 -9.58 24.16
C ALA A 326 24.01 -9.70 22.98
N VAL A 327 23.46 -8.58 22.52
CA VAL A 327 22.53 -8.52 21.38
C VAL A 327 23.24 -8.94 20.09
N ARG A 328 24.46 -8.47 19.84
CA ARG A 328 25.22 -8.84 18.64
C ARG A 328 25.43 -10.34 18.56
N VAL A 329 25.92 -10.95 19.65
CA VAL A 329 26.14 -12.41 19.71
C VAL A 329 24.82 -13.15 19.46
N TRP A 330 23.76 -12.78 20.17
CA TRP A 330 22.44 -13.39 19.96
C TRP A 330 21.93 -13.23 18.52
N ALA A 331 22.05 -12.05 17.93
CA ALA A 331 21.57 -11.78 16.58
C ALA A 331 22.36 -12.59 15.54
N MET A 332 23.69 -12.61 15.64
CA MET A 332 24.56 -13.37 14.75
C MET A 332 24.35 -14.89 14.87
N ASP A 333 24.15 -15.40 16.07
CA ASP A 333 23.80 -16.82 16.31
C ASP A 333 22.45 -17.19 15.65
N ASN A 334 21.59 -16.21 15.41
CA ASN A 334 20.33 -16.37 14.69
C ASN A 334 20.43 -15.92 13.20
N GLY A 335 21.65 -15.83 12.65
CA GLY A 335 21.91 -15.57 11.24
C GLY A 335 21.91 -14.10 10.83
N ALA A 336 21.90 -13.16 11.79
CA ALA A 336 21.94 -11.75 11.47
C ALA A 336 23.32 -11.33 10.95
N THR A 337 23.35 -10.68 9.79
CA THR A 337 24.58 -10.15 9.17
C THR A 337 24.62 -8.62 9.21
N HIS A 338 23.45 -7.99 9.37
CA HIS A 338 23.29 -6.54 9.44
C HIS A 338 22.45 -6.17 10.66
N PHE A 339 22.51 -4.89 11.02
CA PHE A 339 21.59 -4.27 11.96
C PHE A 339 21.00 -2.99 11.36
N THR A 340 19.91 -2.52 11.95
CA THR A 340 19.25 -1.28 11.55
C THR A 340 18.64 -0.57 12.74
N HIS A 341 18.72 0.76 12.76
CA HIS A 341 17.88 1.59 13.60
C HIS A 341 16.53 1.76 12.92
N TRP A 342 15.51 1.12 13.50
CA TRP A 342 14.15 1.11 12.96
C TRP A 342 13.32 2.19 13.64
N PHE A 343 12.83 3.16 12.87
CA PHE A 343 12.10 4.31 13.40
C PHE A 343 10.89 4.69 12.53
N GLN A 344 10.07 5.61 13.04
CA GLN A 344 8.77 5.97 12.46
C GLN A 344 8.73 7.43 12.00
N PRO A 345 9.31 7.78 10.84
CA PRO A 345 9.27 9.16 10.34
C PRO A 345 7.84 9.61 10.02
N GLN A 346 7.65 10.92 9.82
CA GLN A 346 6.34 11.54 9.51
C GLN A 346 5.82 11.23 8.09
N THR A 347 6.20 10.08 7.52
CA THR A 347 5.72 9.58 6.22
C THR A 347 4.46 8.73 6.36
N GLY A 348 4.23 8.16 7.56
CA GLY A 348 3.15 7.22 7.86
C GLY A 348 3.56 5.75 7.76
N THR A 349 4.84 5.47 7.52
CA THR A 349 5.44 4.12 7.52
C THR A 349 6.75 4.13 8.29
N THR A 350 7.37 2.98 8.45
CA THR A 350 8.68 2.83 9.10
C THR A 350 9.81 3.10 8.13
N ALA A 351 11.00 3.39 8.67
CA ALA A 351 12.24 3.54 7.92
C ALA A 351 13.35 2.68 8.53
N GLU A 352 14.25 2.23 7.67
CA GLU A 352 15.39 1.39 8.01
C GLU A 352 16.57 1.66 7.06
N LYS A 353 17.78 1.52 7.59
CA LYS A 353 19.06 1.48 6.86
C LYS A 353 19.86 0.31 7.41
N HIS A 354 20.31 -0.60 6.54
CA HIS A 354 21.01 -1.81 6.97
C HIS A 354 22.52 -1.56 6.98
N ASP A 355 23.11 -1.57 8.17
CA ASP A 355 24.55 -1.47 8.39
C ASP A 355 25.11 -2.87 8.72
N SER A 356 26.24 -3.23 8.11
CA SER A 356 26.89 -4.52 8.36
C SER A 356 27.54 -4.53 9.75
N PHE A 357 27.57 -5.69 10.41
CA PHE A 357 28.40 -5.86 11.61
C PHE A 357 29.90 -5.80 11.31
N LEU A 358 30.31 -6.00 10.06
CA LEU A 358 31.71 -6.02 9.65
C LEU A 358 32.36 -4.63 9.88
N THR A 359 33.46 -4.63 10.63
CA THR A 359 34.35 -3.48 10.83
C THR A 359 35.79 -3.92 10.62
N LEU A 360 36.63 -3.03 10.09
CA LEU A 360 38.06 -3.30 9.93
C LEU A 360 38.83 -2.74 11.13
N LYS A 361 39.56 -3.61 11.81
CA LYS A 361 40.49 -3.22 12.88
C LYS A 361 41.90 -3.15 12.29
N THR A 362 42.43 -1.93 12.23
CA THR A 362 43.82 -1.68 11.85
C THR A 362 44.70 -1.65 13.10
N VAL A 363 45.75 -2.46 13.13
CA VAL A 363 46.81 -2.43 14.14
C VAL A 363 48.11 -2.10 13.45
N ILE A 364 48.80 -1.04 13.90
CA ILE A 364 50.12 -0.68 13.40
C ILE A 364 51.16 -1.23 14.37
N HIS A 365 51.98 -2.16 13.90
CA HIS A 365 53.09 -2.72 14.67
C HIS A 365 54.39 -2.55 13.90
N ASN A 366 55.39 -1.88 14.49
CA ASN A 366 56.69 -1.59 13.86
C ASN A 366 56.61 -0.93 12.46
N GLY A 367 55.59 -0.10 12.22
CA GLY A 367 55.38 0.57 10.93
C GLY A 367 54.75 -0.31 9.84
N ILE A 368 54.37 -1.56 10.16
CA ILE A 368 53.58 -2.43 9.29
C ILE A 368 52.13 -2.32 9.72
N GLU A 369 51.25 -2.04 8.75
CA GLU A 369 49.81 -1.99 8.93
C GLU A 369 49.22 -3.39 8.77
N GLU A 370 48.60 -3.91 9.82
CA GLU A 370 47.83 -5.16 9.79
C GLU A 370 46.34 -4.83 9.93
N VAL A 371 45.55 -5.20 8.91
CA VAL A 371 44.11 -4.97 8.87
C VAL A 371 43.38 -6.30 9.08
N THR A 372 42.61 -6.39 10.16
CA THR A 372 41.80 -7.58 10.47
C THR A 372 40.32 -7.25 10.43
N ALA A 373 39.53 -8.06 9.73
CA ALA A 373 38.07 -8.00 9.78
C ALA A 373 37.54 -8.51 11.12
N ILE A 374 36.67 -7.74 11.77
CA ILE A 374 35.97 -8.13 12.99
C ILE A 374 34.49 -7.76 12.89
N ASP A 375 33.63 -8.54 13.52
CA ASP A 375 32.23 -8.16 13.69
C ASP A 375 32.09 -7.30 14.95
N ALA A 376 31.54 -6.09 14.82
CA ALA A 376 31.40 -5.12 15.89
C ALA A 376 30.00 -4.52 15.93
N PHE A 377 29.50 -4.33 17.15
CA PHE A 377 28.30 -3.55 17.44
C PHE A 377 28.52 -2.93 18.81
N SER A 378 28.61 -1.60 18.88
CA SER A 378 29.03 -0.90 20.08
C SER A 378 27.86 -0.28 20.84
N GLY A 379 28.02 -0.06 22.15
CA GLY A 379 27.04 0.67 22.93
C GLY A 379 26.88 2.12 22.47
N SER A 380 27.88 2.71 21.82
CA SER A 380 27.74 4.03 21.21
C SER A 380 26.69 4.04 20.10
N GLN A 381 26.61 2.98 19.28
CA GLN A 381 25.58 2.87 18.23
C GLN A 381 24.17 2.72 18.85
N LEU A 382 24.03 2.04 20.00
CA LEU A 382 22.76 1.97 20.71
C LEU A 382 22.33 3.31 21.32
N LEU A 383 23.28 4.06 21.87
CA LEU A 383 23.01 5.35 22.52
C LEU A 383 22.71 6.44 21.50
N GLN A 384 23.44 6.48 20.39
CA GLN A 384 23.28 7.49 19.35
C GLN A 384 23.88 7.03 18.02
N SER A 385 23.06 7.02 16.97
CA SER A 385 23.48 6.72 15.60
C SER A 385 22.98 7.79 14.62
N GLU A 386 23.68 8.00 13.51
CA GLU A 386 23.32 8.95 12.46
C GLU A 386 22.82 8.19 11.22
N PRO A 387 21.50 8.18 10.94
CA PRO A 387 20.92 7.34 9.88
C PRO A 387 21.13 7.86 8.44
N ASP A 388 21.85 8.97 8.23
CA ASP A 388 21.93 9.69 6.94
C ASP A 388 20.55 9.89 6.29
N ALA A 389 19.72 10.67 6.98
CA ALA A 389 18.26 10.70 6.79
C ALA A 389 17.77 12.10 6.38
N SER A 390 18.51 12.75 5.48
CA SER A 390 18.29 14.15 5.08
C SER A 390 17.00 14.38 4.28
N SER A 391 16.50 13.35 3.58
CA SER A 391 15.35 13.46 2.66
C SER A 391 13.97 13.24 3.29
N PHE A 392 13.87 12.95 4.60
CA PHE A 392 12.55 12.79 5.22
C PHE A 392 11.82 14.14 5.37
N PRO A 393 10.48 14.12 5.29
CA PRO A 393 9.67 15.31 5.57
C PRO A 393 10.02 15.89 6.93
N ASN A 394 10.33 17.19 6.95
CA ASN A 394 10.73 17.89 8.18
C ASN A 394 10.04 19.25 8.34
N GLY A 395 9.16 19.63 7.39
CA GLY A 395 8.33 20.85 7.46
C GLY A 395 9.13 22.12 7.73
N GLY A 396 10.36 22.20 7.21
CA GLY A 396 11.26 23.34 7.37
C GLY A 396 12.03 23.40 8.69
N ILE A 397 11.95 22.39 9.56
CA ILE A 397 12.75 22.32 10.81
C ILE A 397 14.24 22.19 10.48
N ARG A 398 14.57 21.54 9.36
CA ARG A 398 15.95 21.40 8.93
C ARG A 398 16.30 22.44 7.89
N SER A 399 17.45 23.07 8.08
CA SER A 399 18.10 23.80 7.01
C SER A 399 18.71 22.83 5.98
N THR A 400 18.71 23.19 4.71
CA THR A 400 19.33 22.41 3.62
C THR A 400 20.83 22.18 3.82
N PHE A 401 21.51 23.03 4.61
CA PHE A 401 22.95 22.91 4.90
C PHE A 401 23.27 22.17 6.23
N GLU A 402 22.30 21.99 7.13
CA GLU A 402 22.45 21.36 8.46
C GLU A 402 21.45 20.19 8.63
N ALA A 403 21.50 19.23 7.71
CA ALA A 403 20.50 18.16 7.61
C ALA A 403 20.69 16.98 8.59
N ARG A 404 21.59 17.09 9.58
CA ARG A 404 21.90 15.99 10.51
C ARG A 404 20.73 15.66 11.43
N GLY A 405 20.54 14.38 11.71
CA GLY A 405 19.60 13.88 12.71
C GLY A 405 20.16 12.65 13.40
N TYR A 406 19.63 12.34 14.58
CA TYR A 406 20.12 11.26 15.41
C TYR A 406 19.02 10.25 15.71
N THR A 407 19.40 8.99 15.73
CA THR A 407 18.60 7.87 16.20
C THR A 407 19.09 7.41 17.55
N ILE A 408 18.15 7.14 18.45
CA ILE A 408 18.43 6.70 19.83
C ILE A 408 17.52 5.51 20.11
N TRP A 409 18.07 4.42 20.66
CA TRP A 409 17.28 3.24 21.00
C TRP A 409 16.20 3.57 22.04
N ASP A 410 14.94 3.23 21.72
CA ASP A 410 13.85 3.18 22.69
C ASP A 410 13.91 1.89 23.50
N THR A 411 14.45 1.99 24.72
CA THR A 411 14.57 0.86 25.64
C THR A 411 13.23 0.23 26.07
N SER A 412 12.11 0.93 25.88
CA SER A 412 10.77 0.38 26.19
C SER A 412 10.30 -0.65 25.16
N SER A 413 10.86 -0.63 23.95
CA SER A 413 10.55 -1.55 22.87
C SER A 413 11.72 -2.55 22.66
N PRO A 414 11.45 -3.87 22.66
CA PRO A 414 12.50 -4.86 22.56
C PRO A 414 13.10 -4.92 21.15
N MET A 415 14.41 -5.17 21.06
CA MET A 415 15.05 -5.44 19.77
C MET A 415 14.57 -6.78 19.21
N PHE A 416 14.49 -6.89 17.88
CA PHE A 416 14.04 -8.11 17.22
C PHE A 416 14.86 -8.40 15.97
N ILE A 417 14.80 -9.62 15.45
CA ILE A 417 15.44 -10.00 14.20
C ILE A 417 14.39 -10.35 13.15
N ARG A 418 14.67 -10.00 11.90
CA ARG A 418 13.86 -10.44 10.75
C ARG A 418 14.72 -11.14 9.73
N ASN A 419 14.19 -12.24 9.22
CA ASN A 419 14.85 -13.01 8.18
C ASN A 419 14.79 -12.23 6.87
N GLY A 420 15.96 -12.04 6.26
CA GLY A 420 16.15 -11.51 4.93
C GLY A 420 16.17 -12.62 3.87
N PRO A 421 16.36 -12.25 2.60
CA PRO A 421 16.55 -13.21 1.52
C PRO A 421 17.88 -13.99 1.70
N HIS A 422 17.98 -15.15 1.05
CA HIS A 422 19.19 -15.99 1.05
C HIS A 422 19.62 -16.53 2.42
N GLY A 423 18.71 -16.59 3.40
CA GLY A 423 18.99 -17.14 4.73
C GLY A 423 19.79 -16.19 5.63
N THR A 424 19.85 -14.90 5.30
CA THR A 424 20.39 -13.87 6.21
C THR A 424 19.30 -13.36 7.15
N ALA A 425 19.68 -12.65 8.19
CA ALA A 425 18.77 -11.86 9.01
C ALA A 425 19.33 -10.45 9.26
N VAL A 426 18.46 -9.57 9.74
CA VAL A 426 18.81 -8.21 10.16
C VAL A 426 18.30 -7.99 11.58
N LEU A 427 19.14 -7.42 12.42
CA LEU A 427 18.78 -6.96 13.76
C LEU A 427 18.10 -5.59 13.68
N TYR A 428 16.90 -5.47 14.22
CA TYR A 428 16.12 -4.25 14.30
C TYR A 428 16.21 -3.68 15.70
N VAL A 429 16.65 -2.42 15.79
CA VAL A 429 16.75 -1.65 17.02
C VAL A 429 15.68 -0.55 16.98
N PRO A 430 14.54 -0.70 17.69
CA PRO A 430 13.50 0.31 17.73
C PRO A 430 14.04 1.64 18.23
N SER A 431 13.98 2.69 17.44
CA SER A 431 14.67 3.94 17.72
C SER A 431 13.74 5.13 17.55
N VAL A 432 13.98 6.17 18.34
CA VAL A 432 13.44 7.51 18.08
C VAL A 432 14.33 8.26 17.10
N PHE A 433 13.79 9.22 16.37
CA PHE A 433 14.53 10.06 15.43
C PHE A 433 14.32 11.55 15.69
N ILE A 434 15.42 12.22 16.03
CA ILE A 434 15.44 13.63 16.47
C ILE A 434 16.36 14.49 15.60
N SER A 435 16.08 15.79 15.56
CA SER A 435 16.92 16.79 14.88
C SER A 435 18.23 17.02 15.62
N TYR A 436 19.19 17.70 14.98
CA TYR A 436 20.41 18.17 15.63
C TYR A 436 20.13 19.02 16.88
N ASN A 437 19.02 19.79 16.88
CA ASN A 437 18.60 20.66 17.98
C ASN A 437 17.68 19.96 18.99
N GLY A 438 17.36 18.68 18.80
CA GLY A 438 16.52 17.89 19.70
C GLY A 438 15.01 17.90 19.39
N ASP A 439 14.61 18.47 18.25
CA ASP A 439 13.21 18.43 17.80
C ASP A 439 12.82 17.02 17.31
N ALA A 440 11.58 16.61 17.59
CA ALA A 440 11.02 15.34 17.17
C ALA A 440 10.73 15.33 15.66
N LEU A 441 11.44 14.47 14.92
CA LEU A 441 11.27 14.28 13.48
C LEU A 441 10.52 12.98 13.16
N ASP A 442 10.06 12.27 14.18
CA ASP A 442 9.31 11.03 14.12
C ASP A 442 7.99 11.11 14.88
N GLU A 443 7.18 10.07 14.74
CA GLU A 443 5.95 9.90 15.50
C GLU A 443 6.18 9.31 16.90
N LYS A 444 7.32 8.63 17.11
CA LYS A 444 7.57 7.87 18.35
C LYS A 444 8.01 8.77 19.50
N THR A 445 8.85 9.78 19.26
CA THR A 445 9.29 10.71 20.32
C THR A 445 8.10 11.40 20.98
N ILE A 446 7.16 11.92 20.19
CA ILE A 446 5.97 12.62 20.71
C ILE A 446 5.01 11.67 21.43
N LEU A 447 4.94 10.40 21.02
CA LEU A 447 4.15 9.38 21.70
C LEU A 447 4.68 9.12 23.10
N LEU A 448 5.98 8.89 23.24
CA LEU A 448 6.63 8.69 24.54
C LEU A 448 6.44 9.90 25.46
N ARG A 449 6.65 11.12 24.94
CA ARG A 449 6.40 12.37 25.69
C ARG A 449 4.93 12.47 26.16
N SER A 450 3.97 12.11 25.30
CA SER A 450 2.54 12.16 25.63
C SER A 450 2.13 11.12 26.69
N ALA A 451 2.70 9.91 26.61
CA ALA A 451 2.43 8.83 27.56
C ALA A 451 2.97 9.18 28.95
N ASP A 452 4.18 9.75 29.03
CA ASP A 452 4.76 10.21 30.31
C ASP A 452 4.00 11.41 30.90
N CYS A 453 3.51 12.31 30.06
CA CYS A 453 2.65 13.42 30.48
C CYS A 453 1.34 12.92 31.09
N LEU A 454 0.67 11.99 30.41
CA LEU A 454 -0.56 11.36 30.90
C LEU A 454 -0.31 10.60 32.21
N SER A 455 0.78 9.82 32.30
CA SER A 455 1.18 9.12 33.52
C SER A 455 1.34 10.09 34.69
N THR A 456 2.05 11.21 34.47
CA THR A 456 2.30 12.21 35.51
C THR A 456 1.00 12.85 36.00
N ALA A 457 0.10 13.22 35.08
CA ALA A 457 -1.21 13.78 35.42
C ALA A 457 -2.08 12.77 36.20
N ALA A 458 -2.14 11.52 35.73
CA ALA A 458 -2.93 10.46 36.37
C ALA A 458 -2.41 10.11 37.77
N VAL A 459 -1.09 9.95 37.94
CA VAL A 459 -0.45 9.69 39.24
C VAL A 459 -0.68 10.86 40.22
N ARG A 460 -0.66 12.10 39.74
CA ARG A 460 -0.98 13.28 40.56
C ARG A 460 -2.41 13.22 41.10
N LEU A 461 -3.39 12.87 40.26
CA LEU A 461 -4.79 12.70 40.67
C LEU A 461 -4.97 11.51 41.63
N LEU A 462 -4.38 10.36 41.33
CA LEU A 462 -4.42 9.15 42.17
C LEU A 462 -3.86 9.43 43.57
N ASN A 463 -2.71 10.10 43.64
CA ASN A 463 -2.12 10.53 44.91
C ASN A 463 -3.05 11.48 45.68
N LEU A 464 -3.82 12.33 45.00
CA LEU A 464 -4.73 13.27 45.66
C LEU A 464 -5.92 12.54 46.31
N ILE A 465 -6.39 11.44 45.72
CA ILE A 465 -7.54 10.66 46.22
C ILE A 465 -7.15 9.49 47.13
N GLY A 466 -5.89 9.43 47.57
CA GLY A 466 -5.40 8.47 48.57
C GLY A 466 -4.61 7.27 48.03
N ASP A 467 -4.49 7.08 46.72
CA ASP A 467 -3.64 6.03 46.15
C ASP A 467 -2.18 6.50 46.09
N LYS A 468 -1.39 6.04 47.07
CA LYS A 468 0.05 6.31 47.18
C LYS A 468 0.92 5.17 46.66
N GLU A 469 0.33 4.02 46.34
CA GLU A 469 1.07 2.83 45.91
C GLU A 469 1.45 2.96 44.44
N THR A 470 0.52 3.42 43.61
CA THR A 470 0.73 3.62 42.17
C THR A 470 1.86 4.61 41.89
N LYS A 471 2.89 4.20 41.13
CA LYS A 471 4.02 5.06 40.74
C LYS A 471 3.99 5.46 39.27
N ARG A 472 3.34 4.65 38.44
CA ARG A 472 3.22 4.91 37.00
C ARG A 472 1.84 4.48 36.51
N VAL A 473 1.31 5.22 35.53
CA VAL A 473 0.12 4.83 34.78
C VAL A 473 0.52 4.71 33.31
N THR A 474 0.22 3.57 32.70
CA THR A 474 0.54 3.28 31.31
C THR A 474 -0.73 3.38 30.48
N ALA A 475 -0.69 4.18 29.41
CA ALA A 475 -1.72 4.13 28.37
C ALA A 475 -1.62 2.79 27.64
N THR A 476 -2.77 2.17 27.43
CA THR A 476 -2.90 0.89 26.73
C THR A 476 -3.64 1.10 25.42
N LEU A 477 -3.24 0.36 24.39
CA LEU A 477 -3.82 0.45 23.06
C LEU A 477 -4.00 -0.94 22.45
N GLY A 478 -5.20 -1.23 21.96
CA GLY A 478 -5.49 -2.36 21.08
C GLY A 478 -5.91 -1.86 19.70
N THR A 479 -5.20 -2.28 18.65
CA THR A 479 -5.51 -1.87 17.28
C THR A 479 -6.29 -2.95 16.54
N GLU A 480 -7.37 -2.56 15.87
CA GLU A 480 -8.14 -3.44 14.97
C GLU A 480 -7.79 -3.06 13.54
N GLN A 481 -6.92 -3.82 12.86
CA GLN A 481 -6.42 -3.46 11.54
C GLN A 481 -7.29 -4.08 10.45
N GLU A 482 -8.12 -3.25 9.80
CA GLU A 482 -8.84 -3.67 8.60
C GLU A 482 -8.01 -3.43 7.33
N PHE A 483 -8.22 -4.26 6.31
CA PHE A 483 -7.56 -4.15 5.00
C PHE A 483 -8.29 -4.94 3.92
N PHE A 484 -7.98 -4.65 2.65
CA PHE A 484 -8.41 -5.49 1.52
C PHE A 484 -7.27 -6.37 1.02
N LEU A 485 -7.57 -7.61 0.60
CA LEU A 485 -6.64 -8.48 -0.13
C LEU A 485 -7.18 -8.78 -1.53
N ILE A 486 -6.41 -8.41 -2.56
CA ILE A 486 -6.78 -8.67 -3.96
C ILE A 486 -5.69 -9.46 -4.69
N ASP A 487 -6.06 -10.12 -5.79
CA ASP A 487 -5.08 -10.80 -6.63
C ASP A 487 -4.08 -9.79 -7.23
N ARG A 488 -2.79 -10.09 -7.12
CA ARG A 488 -1.73 -9.19 -7.59
C ARG A 488 -1.74 -8.98 -9.11
N GLY A 489 -2.16 -9.98 -9.88
CA GLY A 489 -2.33 -9.86 -11.33
C GLY A 489 -3.39 -8.83 -11.69
N ILE A 490 -4.55 -8.89 -11.02
CA ILE A 490 -5.64 -7.94 -11.22
C ILE A 490 -5.24 -6.53 -10.75
N TYR A 491 -4.56 -6.43 -9.60
CA TYR A 491 -3.97 -5.17 -9.13
C TYR A 491 -3.04 -4.54 -10.17
N ASN A 492 -2.19 -5.35 -10.82
CA ASN A 492 -1.24 -4.86 -11.82
C ASN A 492 -1.92 -4.31 -13.09
N MET A 493 -3.15 -4.75 -13.39
CA MET A 493 -3.95 -4.23 -14.51
C MET A 493 -4.61 -2.87 -14.19
N ARG A 494 -4.53 -2.40 -12.94
CA ARG A 494 -5.19 -1.17 -12.47
C ARG A 494 -4.16 -0.12 -12.06
N PRO A 495 -3.72 0.77 -12.97
CA PRO A 495 -2.70 1.77 -12.66
C PRO A 495 -3.12 2.71 -11.54
N ASP A 496 -4.41 3.06 -11.44
CA ASP A 496 -4.95 3.85 -10.33
C ASP A 496 -4.81 3.16 -8.97
N LEU A 497 -5.09 1.85 -8.88
CA LEU A 497 -4.84 1.11 -7.63
C LEU A 497 -3.35 1.09 -7.28
N LYS A 498 -2.46 1.02 -8.27
CA LYS A 498 -1.00 1.00 -8.03
C LYS A 498 -0.45 2.33 -7.54
N ILE A 499 -0.91 3.43 -8.13
CA ILE A 499 -0.39 4.77 -7.91
C ILE A 499 -1.09 5.43 -6.72
N CYS A 500 -2.43 5.33 -6.67
CA CYS A 500 -3.27 6.04 -5.71
C CYS A 500 -3.71 5.16 -4.54
N GLY A 501 -3.64 3.82 -4.67
CA GLY A 501 -4.14 2.89 -3.67
C GLY A 501 -5.66 2.73 -3.66
N ARG A 502 -6.38 3.44 -4.54
CA ARG A 502 -7.84 3.36 -4.73
C ARG A 502 -8.24 3.42 -6.20
N THR A 503 -9.44 2.95 -6.50
CA THR A 503 -10.02 3.05 -7.84
C THR A 503 -10.52 4.48 -8.09
N LEU A 504 -9.95 5.15 -9.09
CA LEU A 504 -10.40 6.47 -9.55
C LEU A 504 -11.59 6.35 -10.51
N LEU A 505 -11.66 5.24 -11.24
CA LEU A 505 -12.73 4.88 -12.17
C LEU A 505 -13.29 3.50 -11.85
N GLY A 506 -14.56 3.28 -12.21
CA GLY A 506 -15.22 1.98 -12.12
C GLY A 506 -16.61 2.10 -11.54
N ASN A 507 -17.58 1.62 -12.33
CA ASN A 507 -18.97 1.45 -11.91
C ASN A 507 -19.11 0.29 -10.90
N VAL A 508 -20.11 0.37 -10.03
CA VAL A 508 -20.39 -0.62 -8.99
C VAL A 508 -20.98 -1.88 -9.63
N PRO A 509 -20.47 -3.09 -9.31
CA PRO A 509 -20.99 -4.31 -9.91
C PRO A 509 -22.41 -4.64 -9.40
N PRO A 510 -23.22 -5.39 -10.18
CA PRO A 510 -24.59 -5.76 -9.80
C PRO A 510 -24.68 -6.49 -8.46
N LYS A 511 -23.69 -7.34 -8.14
CA LYS A 511 -23.46 -7.85 -6.78
C LYS A 511 -22.20 -7.20 -6.23
N HIS A 512 -22.35 -6.38 -5.20
CA HIS A 512 -21.24 -5.88 -4.38
C HIS A 512 -21.46 -6.31 -2.92
N GLN A 513 -22.12 -5.49 -2.10
CA GLN A 513 -22.27 -5.68 -0.66
C GLN A 513 -23.75 -5.51 -0.22
N GLN A 514 -24.68 -6.01 -1.03
CA GLN A 514 -26.11 -5.81 -0.80
C GLN A 514 -26.77 -6.94 0.01
N LEU A 515 -26.05 -8.05 0.23
CA LEU A 515 -26.59 -9.25 0.86
C LEU A 515 -26.09 -9.46 2.29
N ASP A 516 -25.15 -8.61 2.77
CA ASP A 516 -24.48 -8.74 4.07
C ASP A 516 -23.97 -10.16 4.38
N ASP A 517 -23.65 -10.94 3.34
CA ASP A 517 -23.30 -12.37 3.38
C ASP A 517 -21.82 -12.61 3.69
N HIS A 518 -21.03 -11.55 3.79
CA HIS A 518 -19.58 -11.61 3.92
C HIS A 518 -19.07 -11.54 5.36
N TYR A 519 -19.75 -10.78 6.23
CA TYR A 519 -19.31 -10.59 7.62
C TYR A 519 -19.36 -11.90 8.40
N PHE A 520 -18.23 -12.30 8.99
CA PHE A 520 -18.03 -13.64 9.57
C PHE A 520 -18.36 -14.84 8.66
N GLY A 521 -18.41 -14.63 7.34
CA GLY A 521 -18.45 -15.70 6.36
C GLY A 521 -17.18 -16.56 6.37
N GLN A 522 -17.17 -17.64 5.59
CA GLN A 522 -15.97 -18.47 5.44
C GLN A 522 -14.84 -17.68 4.77
N ILE A 523 -13.66 -17.63 5.39
CA ILE A 523 -12.46 -17.00 4.80
C ILE A 523 -12.02 -17.86 3.60
N PRO A 524 -11.82 -17.27 2.40
CA PRO A 524 -11.32 -18.01 1.24
C PRO A 524 -9.97 -18.69 1.54
N SER A 525 -9.78 -19.94 1.10
CA SER A 525 -8.61 -20.75 1.49
C SER A 525 -7.26 -20.10 1.19
N ARG A 526 -7.14 -19.39 0.05
CA ARG A 526 -5.92 -18.66 -0.32
C ARG A 526 -5.63 -17.50 0.63
N VAL A 527 -6.67 -16.80 1.08
CA VAL A 527 -6.55 -15.72 2.07
C VAL A 527 -6.22 -16.31 3.43
N LEU A 528 -6.91 -17.37 3.86
CA LEU A 528 -6.64 -18.04 5.13
C LEU A 528 -5.19 -18.53 5.23
N ALA A 529 -4.64 -19.11 4.15
CA ALA A 529 -3.23 -19.51 4.08
C ALA A 529 -2.28 -18.30 4.22
N THR A 530 -2.62 -17.18 3.58
CA THR A 530 -1.87 -15.92 3.71
C THR A 530 -1.90 -15.40 5.14
N LEU A 531 -3.08 -15.31 5.76
CA LEU A 531 -3.23 -14.83 7.14
C LEU A 531 -2.55 -15.77 8.14
N SER A 532 -2.56 -17.08 7.90
CA SER A 532 -1.89 -18.06 8.78
C SER A 532 -0.37 -17.94 8.72
N GLU A 533 0.21 -17.71 7.53
CA GLU A 533 1.65 -17.43 7.42
C GLU A 533 2.00 -16.06 8.04
N THR A 534 1.14 -15.05 7.90
CA THR A 534 1.32 -13.75 8.55
C THR A 534 1.33 -13.88 10.08
N GLU A 535 0.36 -14.59 10.66
CA GLU A 535 0.32 -14.87 12.10
C GLU A 535 1.58 -15.58 12.59
N LEU A 536 2.06 -16.59 11.87
CA LEU A 536 3.29 -17.31 12.22
C LEU A 536 4.48 -16.35 12.34
N GLU A 537 4.68 -15.49 11.35
CA GLU A 537 5.77 -14.51 11.35
C GLU A 537 5.58 -13.47 12.47
N LEU A 538 4.35 -13.04 12.73
CA LEU A 538 4.03 -12.10 13.80
C LEU A 538 4.25 -12.71 15.19
N TYR A 539 3.90 -13.97 15.40
CA TYR A 539 4.18 -14.66 16.65
C TYR A 539 5.68 -14.76 16.93
N LYS A 540 6.51 -15.07 15.92
CA LYS A 540 7.98 -15.06 16.07
C LYS A 540 8.51 -13.69 16.50
N LEU A 541 7.90 -12.62 15.98
CA LEU A 541 8.20 -11.22 16.31
C LEU A 541 7.56 -10.73 17.62
N GLY A 542 6.85 -11.58 18.34
CA GLY A 542 6.25 -11.24 19.63
C GLY A 542 4.98 -10.40 19.53
N VAL A 543 4.35 -10.31 18.35
CA VAL A 543 3.07 -9.61 18.17
C VAL A 543 1.92 -10.54 18.58
N PRO A 544 1.08 -10.19 19.58
CA PRO A 544 0.07 -11.08 20.13
C PRO A 544 -1.24 -11.06 19.32
N VAL A 545 -1.20 -11.46 18.04
CA VAL A 545 -2.41 -11.54 17.20
C VAL A 545 -3.44 -12.49 17.81
N LYS A 546 -4.66 -11.99 18.02
CA LYS A 546 -5.74 -12.73 18.69
C LYS A 546 -6.87 -13.14 17.77
N THR A 547 -7.32 -12.22 16.92
CA THR A 547 -8.49 -12.42 16.05
C THR A 547 -8.16 -12.13 14.60
N ARG A 548 -8.86 -12.86 13.72
CA ARG A 548 -8.95 -12.59 12.29
C ARG A 548 -10.33 -12.98 11.78
N HIS A 549 -10.89 -12.22 10.85
CA HIS A 549 -12.17 -12.56 10.21
C HIS A 549 -12.36 -11.82 8.88
N ASN A 550 -13.39 -12.25 8.13
CA ASN A 550 -13.95 -11.45 7.04
C ASN A 550 -14.65 -10.22 7.62
N GLU A 551 -14.47 -9.10 6.94
CA GLU A 551 -15.22 -7.88 7.18
C GLU A 551 -16.49 -7.82 6.29
N VAL A 552 -17.25 -6.73 6.41
CA VAL A 552 -18.53 -6.58 5.72
C VAL A 552 -18.37 -6.51 4.20
N ALA A 553 -17.33 -5.83 3.68
CA ALA A 553 -17.12 -5.75 2.24
C ALA A 553 -16.44 -6.99 1.65
N PRO A 554 -16.73 -7.33 0.38
CA PRO A 554 -16.03 -8.41 -0.32
C PRO A 554 -14.52 -8.19 -0.35
N ASN A 555 -13.75 -9.23 0.02
CA ASN A 555 -12.29 -9.20 0.14
C ASN A 555 -11.74 -8.20 1.17
N GLN A 556 -12.57 -7.73 2.11
CA GLN A 556 -12.13 -7.02 3.30
C GLN A 556 -11.94 -8.00 4.45
N PHE A 557 -10.91 -7.79 5.25
CA PHE A 557 -10.56 -8.62 6.39
C PHE A 557 -10.05 -7.75 7.53
N GLU A 558 -10.08 -8.30 8.74
CA GLU A 558 -9.53 -7.67 9.95
C GLU A 558 -8.52 -8.61 10.63
N MET A 559 -7.48 -8.02 11.23
CA MET A 559 -6.63 -8.68 12.23
C MET A 559 -6.46 -7.77 13.45
N ALA A 560 -6.69 -8.31 14.66
CA ALA A 560 -6.52 -7.55 15.90
C ALA A 560 -5.59 -8.29 16.90
N PRO A 561 -4.51 -7.63 17.37
CA PRO A 561 -3.72 -8.10 18.50
C PRO A 561 -4.41 -7.87 19.85
N ILE A 562 -3.91 -8.55 20.89
CA ILE A 562 -4.21 -8.20 22.28
C ILE A 562 -3.65 -6.79 22.55
N PHE A 563 -4.34 -6.01 23.39
CA PHE A 563 -3.86 -4.69 23.78
C PHE A 563 -2.52 -4.78 24.53
N GLU A 564 -1.68 -3.77 24.34
CA GLU A 564 -0.38 -3.63 24.99
C GLU A 564 -0.19 -2.17 25.45
N SER A 565 0.97 -1.81 25.98
CA SER A 565 1.31 -0.39 26.16
C SER A 565 1.25 0.32 24.81
N ASP A 566 0.79 1.57 24.79
CA ASP A 566 0.59 2.32 23.55
C ASP A 566 1.83 2.36 22.63
N SER A 567 3.02 2.59 23.18
CA SER A 567 4.29 2.57 22.43
C SER A 567 4.56 1.23 21.73
N VAL A 568 4.34 0.11 22.43
CA VAL A 568 4.58 -1.24 21.88
C VAL A 568 3.47 -1.63 20.90
N ALA A 569 2.22 -1.32 21.22
CA ALA A 569 1.07 -1.58 20.35
C ALA A 569 1.18 -0.84 19.01
N VAL A 570 1.69 0.40 19.01
CA VAL A 570 1.98 1.15 17.78
C VAL A 570 3.09 0.46 16.96
N ASP A 571 4.20 0.07 17.59
CA ASP A 571 5.28 -0.68 16.91
C ASP A 571 4.74 -1.97 16.28
N HIS A 572 4.00 -2.75 17.07
CA HIS A 572 3.42 -4.02 16.64
C HIS A 572 2.38 -3.86 15.53
N ASN A 573 1.60 -2.77 15.52
CA ASN A 573 0.71 -2.46 14.39
C ASN A 573 1.49 -2.21 13.10
N LEU A 574 2.58 -1.45 13.15
CA LEU A 574 3.41 -1.19 11.97
C LEU A 574 4.11 -2.47 11.48
N ILE A 575 4.60 -3.29 12.40
CA ILE A 575 5.17 -4.62 12.09
C ILE A 575 4.11 -5.53 11.46
N LEU A 576 2.86 -5.52 11.96
CA LEU A 576 1.73 -6.24 11.38
C LEU A 576 1.49 -5.80 9.93
N MET A 577 1.38 -4.50 9.68
CA MET A 577 1.13 -3.96 8.35
C MET A 577 2.24 -4.35 7.36
N GLU A 578 3.50 -4.30 7.79
CA GLU A 578 4.64 -4.65 6.95
C GLU A 578 4.73 -6.15 6.69
N THR A 579 4.58 -6.97 7.73
CA THR A 579 4.61 -8.44 7.63
C THR A 579 3.51 -8.96 6.73
N LEU A 580 2.28 -8.44 6.89
CA LEU A 580 1.15 -8.80 6.03
C LEU A 580 1.40 -8.43 4.58
N HIS A 581 2.02 -7.27 4.31
CA HIS A 581 2.39 -6.88 2.95
C HIS A 581 3.38 -7.86 2.31
N GLN A 582 4.43 -8.23 3.05
CA GLN A 582 5.46 -9.15 2.56
C GLN A 582 4.90 -10.55 2.32
N VAL A 583 4.11 -11.07 3.26
CA VAL A 583 3.47 -12.40 3.14
C VAL A 583 2.46 -12.42 2.00
N ALA A 584 1.60 -11.39 1.89
CA ALA A 584 0.65 -11.29 0.79
C ALA A 584 1.36 -11.36 -0.58
N HIS A 585 2.51 -10.71 -0.74
CA HIS A 585 3.29 -10.76 -1.98
C HIS A 585 3.79 -12.18 -2.30
N ARG A 586 4.26 -12.94 -1.29
CA ARG A 586 4.65 -14.36 -1.44
C ARG A 586 3.47 -15.22 -1.89
N HIS A 587 2.27 -14.92 -1.41
CA HIS A 587 1.00 -15.55 -1.81
C HIS A 587 0.40 -14.99 -3.11
N LYS A 588 1.11 -14.10 -3.82
CA LYS A 588 0.66 -13.42 -5.05
C LYS A 588 -0.65 -12.64 -4.87
N LEU A 589 -0.88 -12.17 -3.64
CA LEU A 589 -1.90 -11.20 -3.28
C LEU A 589 -1.25 -9.81 -3.12
N LYS A 590 -2.10 -8.79 -3.08
CA LYS A 590 -1.74 -7.43 -2.71
C LYS A 590 -2.68 -6.96 -1.62
N VAL A 591 -2.10 -6.52 -0.50
CA VAL A 591 -2.83 -5.83 0.57
C VAL A 591 -3.03 -4.36 0.20
N LEU A 592 -4.23 -3.84 0.46
CA LEU A 592 -4.59 -2.44 0.34
C LEU A 592 -5.04 -1.92 1.70
N TYR A 593 -4.31 -0.93 2.24
CA TYR A 593 -4.63 -0.23 3.49
C TYR A 593 -5.38 1.09 3.28
N HIS A 594 -5.58 1.50 2.02
CA HIS A 594 -6.32 2.72 1.72
C HIS A 594 -7.73 2.62 2.34
N GLU A 595 -8.20 3.68 2.99
CA GLU A 595 -9.44 3.68 3.78
C GLU A 595 -10.69 3.46 2.92
N LYS A 596 -10.65 3.88 1.65
CA LYS A 596 -11.70 3.60 0.66
C LYS A 596 -11.15 3.14 -0.71
N PRO A 597 -10.69 1.89 -0.86
CA PRO A 597 -10.08 1.43 -2.11
C PRO A 597 -11.11 1.32 -3.24
N PHE A 598 -12.35 0.93 -2.92
CA PHE A 598 -13.44 0.74 -3.87
C PHE A 598 -14.66 1.59 -3.47
N LYS A 599 -15.30 2.23 -4.46
CA LYS A 599 -16.55 3.00 -4.25
C LYS A 599 -17.73 2.04 -4.11
N GLY A 600 -18.70 2.39 -3.26
CA GLY A 600 -19.94 1.63 -3.09
C GLY A 600 -19.89 0.46 -2.10
N VAL A 601 -18.76 0.20 -1.45
CA VAL A 601 -18.61 -0.83 -0.40
C VAL A 601 -18.07 -0.22 0.90
N ASN A 602 -18.02 -0.95 2.01
CA ASN A 602 -17.42 -0.48 3.27
C ASN A 602 -15.96 -0.05 3.07
N GLY A 603 -15.54 0.93 3.87
CA GLY A 603 -14.14 1.34 3.92
C GLY A 603 -13.38 0.59 5.01
N SER A 604 -12.06 0.69 5.01
CA SER A 604 -11.19 0.07 6.02
C SER A 604 -10.82 1.05 7.12
N GLY A 605 -11.17 0.72 8.36
CA GLY A 605 -10.81 1.44 9.58
C GLY A 605 -9.55 0.91 10.27
N LYS A 606 -9.09 1.67 11.28
CA LYS A 606 -8.19 1.14 12.33
C LYS A 606 -8.74 1.53 13.69
N HIS A 607 -9.57 0.72 14.31
CA HIS A 607 -10.10 1.11 15.62
C HIS A 607 -8.99 1.08 16.67
N CYS A 608 -8.91 2.14 17.47
CA CYS A 608 -7.96 2.29 18.55
C CYS A 608 -8.68 2.14 19.89
N ASN A 609 -8.58 0.96 20.48
CA ASN A 609 -9.10 0.65 21.81
C ASN A 609 -8.14 1.17 22.88
N TRP A 610 -8.44 2.33 23.46
CA TRP A 610 -7.60 3.07 24.39
C TRP A 610 -8.08 2.95 25.84
N SER A 611 -7.15 2.73 26.77
CA SER A 611 -7.42 2.77 28.22
C SER A 611 -6.16 3.17 29.03
N MET A 612 -6.26 3.22 30.36
CA MET A 612 -5.17 3.56 31.28
C MET A 612 -5.05 2.51 32.39
N GLN A 613 -3.85 1.95 32.58
CA GLN A 613 -3.56 0.92 33.58
C GLN A 613 -2.51 1.40 34.58
N THR A 614 -2.70 1.15 35.88
CA THR A 614 -1.68 1.41 36.91
C THR A 614 -0.56 0.36 36.84
N ASP A 615 0.62 0.67 37.40
CA ASP A 615 1.71 -0.29 37.56
C ASP A 615 1.39 -1.45 38.54
N THR A 616 0.31 -1.31 39.32
CA THR A 616 -0.28 -2.39 40.14
C THR A 616 -1.24 -3.30 39.37
N GLY A 617 -1.63 -2.93 38.14
CA GLY A 617 -2.44 -3.74 37.23
C GLY A 617 -3.90 -3.30 37.11
N ASP A 618 -4.35 -2.29 37.85
CA ASP A 618 -5.73 -1.79 37.84
C ASP A 618 -6.04 -0.98 36.57
N ASN A 619 -7.18 -1.25 35.93
CA ASN A 619 -7.71 -0.42 34.85
C ASN A 619 -8.52 0.77 35.42
N LEU A 620 -8.12 2.00 35.08
CA LEU A 620 -8.75 3.23 35.57
C LEU A 620 -10.10 3.53 34.91
N LEU A 621 -10.38 2.91 33.75
CA LEU A 621 -11.64 3.03 33.02
C LEU A 621 -12.55 1.80 33.20
N GLU A 622 -12.22 0.91 34.13
CA GLU A 622 -13.07 -0.22 34.48
C GLU A 622 -14.05 0.16 35.61
N PRO A 623 -15.38 0.13 35.36
CA PRO A 623 -16.36 0.36 36.40
C PRO A 623 -16.40 -0.83 37.36
N THR A 624 -16.74 -0.60 38.63
CA THR A 624 -17.00 -1.69 39.58
C THR A 624 -18.46 -2.14 39.46
N VAL A 625 -18.87 -3.15 40.25
CA VAL A 625 -20.25 -3.66 40.30
C VAL A 625 -21.29 -2.55 40.49
N LYS A 626 -20.92 -1.45 41.16
CA LYS A 626 -21.74 -0.24 41.38
C LYS A 626 -21.02 1.00 40.85
N PRO A 627 -21.13 1.31 39.54
CA PRO A 627 -20.43 2.44 38.92
C PRO A 627 -20.69 3.79 39.60
N GLU A 628 -21.91 3.99 40.11
CA GLU A 628 -22.34 5.20 40.84
C GLU A 628 -21.55 5.45 42.14
N SER A 629 -20.93 4.40 42.69
CA SER A 629 -20.09 4.47 43.90
C SER A 629 -18.59 4.47 43.61
N ASN A 630 -18.18 4.23 42.36
CA ASN A 630 -16.77 4.18 41.97
C ASN A 630 -16.25 5.59 41.60
N LEU A 631 -15.95 6.38 42.62
CA LEU A 631 -15.47 7.76 42.45
C LEU A 631 -14.18 7.86 41.63
N ARG A 632 -13.26 6.88 41.77
CA ARG A 632 -12.02 6.81 40.98
C ARG A 632 -12.35 6.72 39.49
N PHE A 633 -13.16 5.74 39.09
CA PHE A 633 -13.62 5.58 37.71
C PHE A 633 -14.34 6.83 37.19
N LEU A 634 -15.27 7.38 37.97
CA LEU A 634 -16.04 8.56 37.56
C LEU A 634 -15.15 9.78 37.27
N LEU A 635 -14.10 10.00 38.06
CA LEU A 635 -13.13 11.09 37.83
C LEU A 635 -12.41 10.93 36.48
N PHE A 636 -11.90 9.73 36.17
CA PHE A 636 -11.21 9.47 34.91
C PHE A 636 -12.17 9.47 33.71
N LEU A 637 -13.41 8.98 33.90
CA LEU A 637 -14.46 9.02 32.89
C LEU A 637 -14.81 10.46 32.50
N VAL A 638 -15.12 11.32 33.48
CA VAL A 638 -15.49 12.72 33.19
C VAL A 638 -14.31 13.53 32.66
N ALA A 639 -13.09 13.25 33.09
CA ALA A 639 -11.89 13.84 32.51
C ALA A 639 -11.75 13.47 31.03
N THR A 640 -11.97 12.19 30.69
CA THR A 640 -11.92 11.74 29.29
C THR A 640 -13.00 12.40 28.43
N LEU A 641 -14.24 12.52 28.96
CA LEU A 641 -15.32 13.19 28.25
C LEU A 641 -15.07 14.69 28.06
N GLU A 642 -14.53 15.36 29.07
CA GLU A 642 -14.15 16.77 28.98
C GLU A 642 -13.02 16.98 27.95
N ALA A 643 -12.04 16.07 27.90
CA ALA A 643 -10.96 16.12 26.92
C ALA A 643 -11.48 16.07 25.48
N VAL A 644 -12.37 15.11 25.19
CA VAL A 644 -12.98 14.96 23.85
C VAL A 644 -13.89 16.14 23.53
N HIS A 645 -14.63 16.66 24.51
CA HIS A 645 -15.49 17.83 24.33
C HIS A 645 -14.70 19.08 23.97
N LYS A 646 -13.67 19.42 24.75
CA LYS A 646 -12.88 20.65 24.60
C LYS A 646 -11.96 20.62 23.38
N HIS A 647 -11.41 19.45 23.06
CA HIS A 647 -10.40 19.27 22.00
C HIS A 647 -10.91 18.43 20.81
N GLY A 648 -12.22 18.31 20.62
CA GLY A 648 -12.80 17.52 19.52
C GLY A 648 -12.32 17.96 18.13
N GLY A 649 -12.05 19.27 17.94
CA GLY A 649 -11.44 19.79 16.70
C GLY A 649 -10.01 19.29 16.47
N LEU A 650 -9.22 19.16 17.54
CA LEU A 650 -7.86 18.60 17.49
C LEU A 650 -7.87 17.09 17.20
N LEU A 651 -8.78 16.35 17.83
CA LEU A 651 -8.97 14.92 17.56
C LEU A 651 -9.43 14.68 16.12
N ARG A 652 -10.29 15.54 15.57
CA ARG A 652 -10.68 15.51 14.15
C ARG A 652 -9.50 15.77 13.22
N ALA A 653 -8.59 16.66 13.58
CA ALA A 653 -7.36 16.91 12.83
C ALA A 653 -6.45 15.68 12.80
N SER A 654 -6.37 14.93 13.91
CA SER A 654 -5.49 13.75 14.03
C SER A 654 -5.84 12.61 13.07
N ILE A 655 -7.10 12.52 12.65
CA ILE A 655 -7.60 11.47 11.76
C ILE A 655 -7.85 11.96 10.33
N ALA A 656 -7.63 13.24 10.05
CA ALA A 656 -7.84 13.81 8.73
C ALA A 656 -6.74 13.35 7.75
N SER A 657 -7.16 12.83 6.60
CA SER A 657 -6.28 12.50 5.47
C SER A 657 -7.11 12.43 4.19
N ALA A 658 -6.50 12.67 3.02
CA ALA A 658 -7.19 12.59 1.74
C ALA A 658 -7.96 11.26 1.58
N SER A 659 -7.35 10.17 2.01
CA SER A 659 -7.93 8.84 1.92
C SER A 659 -9.06 8.59 2.93
N ASN A 660 -8.94 9.09 4.17
CA ASN A 660 -9.94 8.86 5.22
C ASN A 660 -11.21 9.71 5.01
N GLU A 661 -11.14 10.88 4.36
CA GLU A 661 -12.34 11.64 3.97
C GLU A 661 -13.28 10.87 3.04
N HIS A 662 -12.75 9.95 2.21
CA HIS A 662 -13.57 9.06 1.40
C HIS A 662 -14.28 7.97 2.21
N ARG A 663 -13.87 7.75 3.47
CA ARG A 663 -14.43 6.74 4.37
C ARG A 663 -15.43 7.33 5.36
N LEU A 664 -15.09 8.43 6.03
CA LEU A 664 -15.87 8.99 7.13
C LEU A 664 -17.31 9.36 6.72
N GLY A 665 -18.27 9.13 7.62
CA GLY A 665 -19.68 9.52 7.45
C GLY A 665 -20.53 8.60 6.57
N ALA A 666 -20.04 7.40 6.23
CA ALA A 666 -20.80 6.41 5.47
C ALA A 666 -20.40 4.98 5.86
N ASN A 667 -21.28 4.00 5.61
CA ASN A 667 -20.98 2.56 5.64
C ASN A 667 -20.18 2.11 6.88
N GLU A 668 -20.75 2.30 8.08
CA GLU A 668 -20.17 1.95 9.40
C GLU A 668 -18.94 2.76 9.84
N ALA A 669 -18.42 3.69 9.02
CA ALA A 669 -17.42 4.65 9.47
C ALA A 669 -18.07 5.88 10.14
N PRO A 670 -17.57 6.37 11.28
CA PRO A 670 -18.18 7.49 11.98
C PRO A 670 -18.11 8.79 11.17
N PRO A 671 -19.03 9.76 11.38
CA PRO A 671 -18.95 11.07 10.78
C PRO A 671 -17.76 11.88 11.32
N GLY A 672 -17.37 12.94 10.62
CA GLY A 672 -16.32 13.88 11.05
C GLY A 672 -16.68 14.74 12.28
N ILE A 673 -17.86 14.54 12.88
CA ILE A 673 -18.30 15.18 14.12
C ILE A 673 -17.88 14.29 15.27
N VAL A 674 -16.88 14.71 16.04
CA VAL A 674 -16.42 13.96 17.21
C VAL A 674 -17.50 14.03 18.30
N SER A 675 -17.99 12.87 18.75
CA SER A 675 -18.96 12.70 19.83
C SER A 675 -18.63 11.45 20.63
N ALA A 676 -19.07 11.42 21.89
CA ALA A 676 -18.82 10.33 22.81
C ALA A 676 -20.10 9.53 23.06
N PHE A 677 -20.00 8.22 22.93
CA PHE A 677 -21.07 7.28 23.24
C PHE A 677 -20.76 6.54 24.54
N LEU A 678 -21.70 6.50 25.49
CA LEU A 678 -21.51 5.84 26.79
C LEU A 678 -22.43 4.64 26.99
N GLY A 679 -23.52 4.55 26.24
CA GLY A 679 -24.60 3.61 26.46
C GLY A 679 -25.60 4.12 27.50
N GLU A 680 -26.84 3.64 27.40
CA GLU A 680 -27.96 4.08 28.24
C GLU A 680 -27.66 4.02 29.73
N HIS A 681 -27.00 2.95 30.18
CA HIS A 681 -26.69 2.71 31.58
C HIS A 681 -25.78 3.79 32.18
N LEU A 682 -24.64 4.04 31.54
CA LEU A 682 -23.66 4.97 32.06
C LEU A 682 -24.13 6.42 31.87
N THR A 683 -24.85 6.71 30.79
CA THR A 683 -25.51 8.01 30.60
C THR A 683 -26.53 8.30 31.70
N GLU A 684 -27.31 7.31 32.12
CA GLU A 684 -28.27 7.45 33.23
C GLU A 684 -27.57 7.63 34.59
N VAL A 685 -26.44 6.95 34.84
CA VAL A 685 -25.62 7.18 36.05
C VAL A 685 -25.14 8.64 36.11
N LEU A 686 -24.63 9.18 35.00
CA LEU A 686 -24.17 10.58 34.96
C LEU A 686 -25.33 11.57 35.14
N ASN A 687 -26.50 11.29 34.55
CA ASN A 687 -27.70 12.12 34.72
C ASN A 687 -28.21 12.10 36.17
N ALA A 688 -28.22 10.93 36.81
CA ALA A 688 -28.62 10.79 38.20
C ALA A 688 -27.71 11.58 39.16
N ILE A 689 -26.39 11.54 38.91
CA ILE A 689 -25.40 12.34 39.65
C ILE A 689 -25.63 13.84 39.42
N GLU A 690 -25.86 14.27 38.18
CA GLU A 690 -26.15 15.68 37.84
C GLU A 690 -27.41 16.20 38.56
N GLU A 691 -28.48 15.41 38.56
CA GLU A 691 -29.79 15.73 39.15
C GLU A 691 -29.86 15.48 40.65
N SER A 692 -28.82 14.88 41.25
CA SER A 692 -28.79 14.49 42.67
C SER A 692 -29.96 13.58 43.07
N ARG A 693 -30.30 12.64 42.19
CA ARG A 693 -31.37 11.66 42.39
C ARG A 693 -30.81 10.26 42.43
N GLU A 694 -31.60 9.32 42.94
CA GLU A 694 -31.32 7.91 42.75
C GLU A 694 -31.41 7.53 41.27
N VAL A 695 -30.58 6.56 40.87
CA VAL A 695 -30.58 6.04 39.51
C VAL A 695 -31.92 5.31 39.27
N LYS A 696 -32.64 5.67 38.20
CA LYS A 696 -33.95 5.07 37.94
C LYS A 696 -33.75 3.63 37.45
N ASN A 697 -34.55 2.68 37.97
CA ASN A 697 -34.56 1.24 37.63
C ASN A 697 -33.27 0.44 37.99
N PHE A 698 -32.87 0.45 39.26
CA PHE A 698 -31.63 -0.20 39.73
C PHE A 698 -31.85 -1.28 40.81
N SER A 699 -32.47 -2.41 40.43
CA SER A 699 -32.32 -3.64 41.21
C SER A 699 -32.15 -4.84 40.28
N GLN A 700 -30.90 -5.11 39.88
CA GLN A 700 -30.27 -6.44 39.94
C GLN A 700 -28.86 -6.36 39.35
N SER A 701 -27.89 -6.80 40.17
CA SER A 701 -26.51 -7.15 39.81
C SER A 701 -26.39 -7.84 38.45
N HIS A 702 -25.54 -7.34 37.55
CA HIS A 702 -24.68 -8.03 36.55
C HIS A 702 -25.19 -9.30 35.80
N LEU A 703 -26.47 -9.60 35.85
CA LEU A 703 -27.19 -10.76 35.31
C LEU A 703 -28.67 -10.49 35.62
N GLN A 704 -29.26 -9.49 34.97
CA GLN A 704 -30.72 -9.46 34.93
C GLN A 704 -31.15 -10.63 34.04
N THR A 705 -31.62 -11.71 34.66
CA THR A 705 -32.74 -12.47 34.09
C THR A 705 -33.90 -11.49 34.01
N VAL A 706 -33.95 -10.70 32.94
CA VAL A 706 -35.02 -9.74 32.73
C VAL A 706 -36.29 -10.56 32.57
N LYS A 707 -37.12 -10.67 33.62
CA LYS A 707 -38.54 -10.99 33.44
C LYS A 707 -39.21 -9.73 32.93
N LEU A 708 -38.99 -9.45 31.64
CA LEU A 708 -39.89 -8.62 30.85
C LEU A 708 -41.24 -9.33 30.88
N GLY A 709 -42.32 -8.60 31.11
CA GLY A 709 -43.66 -9.12 30.86
C GLY A 709 -43.69 -9.74 29.46
N GLY A 710 -43.75 -11.07 29.41
CA GLY A 710 -44.06 -11.81 28.19
C GLY A 710 -42.94 -12.55 27.46
N THR A 711 -41.65 -12.34 27.72
CA THR A 711 -40.61 -13.23 27.13
C THR A 711 -39.28 -13.11 27.87
N VAL A 712 -38.91 -14.18 28.57
CA VAL A 712 -37.50 -14.62 28.64
C VAL A 712 -36.99 -14.65 27.20
N LEU A 713 -35.70 -14.42 26.94
CA LEU A 713 -35.10 -14.83 25.66
C LEU A 713 -35.16 -16.37 25.63
N ASP A 714 -36.35 -16.87 25.33
CA ASP A 714 -36.68 -18.25 25.13
C ASP A 714 -36.01 -18.59 23.80
N LEU A 715 -34.72 -18.89 23.86
CA LEU A 715 -34.15 -19.86 22.95
C LEU A 715 -35.10 -21.04 23.11
N LYS A 716 -36.05 -21.24 22.18
CA LYS A 716 -37.11 -22.27 22.17
C LYS A 716 -36.53 -23.70 22.13
N VAL A 717 -35.46 -23.92 22.89
CA VAL A 717 -34.44 -24.95 22.89
C VAL A 717 -34.03 -25.07 24.36
N ASN A 718 -34.77 -25.89 25.10
CA ASN A 718 -34.59 -26.14 26.54
C ASN A 718 -33.18 -26.60 26.97
N ALA A 719 -32.28 -26.89 26.01
CA ALA A 719 -30.93 -27.40 26.26
C ALA A 719 -29.87 -26.30 26.42
N LEU A 720 -30.18 -25.03 26.17
CA LEU A 720 -29.20 -23.94 26.23
C LEU A 720 -29.25 -23.21 27.58
N PRO A 721 -28.08 -22.84 28.14
CA PRO A 721 -28.04 -22.07 29.38
C PRO A 721 -28.69 -20.70 29.19
N GLN A 722 -29.27 -20.17 30.27
CA GLN A 722 -29.80 -18.80 30.27
C GLN A 722 -28.66 -17.81 30.00
N ILE A 723 -28.82 -17.00 28.96
CA ILE A 723 -27.83 -15.99 28.55
C ILE A 723 -28.12 -14.69 29.30
N ALA A 724 -27.10 -14.13 29.95
CA ALA A 724 -27.14 -12.79 30.51
C ALA A 724 -27.11 -11.76 29.38
N ARG A 725 -27.97 -10.74 29.42
CA ARG A 725 -27.86 -9.60 28.50
C ARG A 725 -26.65 -8.75 28.91
N ASP A 726 -25.67 -8.62 28.01
CA ASP A 726 -24.66 -7.57 28.12
C ASP A 726 -25.36 -6.21 27.95
N LEU A 727 -25.22 -5.33 28.94
CA LEU A 727 -25.86 -4.01 28.98
C LEU A 727 -25.00 -2.94 28.28
N THR A 728 -23.82 -3.29 27.78
CA THR A 728 -23.01 -2.38 26.96
C THR A 728 -23.65 -2.25 25.58
N ASP A 729 -24.35 -1.14 25.37
CA ASP A 729 -24.88 -0.79 24.05
C ASP A 729 -23.70 -0.52 23.10
N ARG A 730 -23.83 -0.92 21.83
CA ARG A 730 -22.75 -0.83 20.82
C ARG A 730 -23.24 0.00 19.65
N ASN A 731 -23.25 1.32 19.82
CA ASN A 731 -23.54 2.22 18.71
C ASN A 731 -22.32 2.31 17.78
N ARG A 732 -22.37 1.60 16.64
CA ARG A 732 -21.30 1.54 15.62
C ARG A 732 -21.02 2.88 14.93
N THR A 733 -21.95 3.82 14.98
CA THR A 733 -21.84 5.11 14.26
C THR A 733 -21.09 6.18 15.05
N SER A 734 -20.77 5.90 16.32
CA SER A 734 -20.06 6.83 17.19
C SER A 734 -18.55 6.85 16.89
N PRO A 735 -17.92 8.04 16.79
CA PRO A 735 -16.47 8.17 16.63
C PRO A 735 -15.68 7.69 17.85
N PHE A 736 -16.21 7.89 19.06
CA PHE A 736 -15.54 7.60 20.31
C PHE A 736 -16.51 6.92 21.29
N ALA A 737 -16.41 5.59 21.43
CA ALA A 737 -17.41 4.80 22.16
C ALA A 737 -16.81 4.12 23.40
N PHE A 738 -17.47 4.26 24.55
CA PHE A 738 -17.14 3.49 25.74
C PHE A 738 -17.65 2.06 25.57
N THR A 739 -16.74 1.08 25.61
CA THR A 739 -17.06 -0.34 25.38
C THR A 739 -16.91 -1.19 26.64
N GLY A 740 -17.29 -0.62 27.79
CA GLY A 740 -17.37 -1.29 29.09
C GLY A 740 -16.19 -1.00 30.01
N ASN A 741 -14.95 -1.06 29.50
CA ASN A 741 -13.74 -0.83 30.31
C ASN A 741 -12.63 -0.04 29.58
N LYS A 742 -12.97 0.54 28.44
CA LYS A 742 -12.07 1.26 27.53
C LYS A 742 -12.88 2.15 26.59
N PHE A 743 -12.22 3.07 25.92
CA PHE A 743 -12.81 3.83 24.81
C PHE A 743 -12.27 3.33 23.48
N GLU A 744 -13.15 3.18 22.51
CA GLU A 744 -12.83 2.78 21.15
C GLU A 744 -12.88 4.01 20.25
N PHE A 745 -11.74 4.42 19.71
CA PHE A 745 -11.64 5.52 18.76
C PHE A 745 -11.70 4.99 17.33
N ARG A 746 -12.88 5.07 16.70
CA ARG A 746 -13.19 4.43 15.40
C ARG A 746 -12.86 5.28 14.17
N ALA A 747 -12.62 6.58 14.37
CA ALA A 747 -12.40 7.52 13.27
C ALA A 747 -10.99 7.39 12.62
N VAL A 748 -10.08 6.65 13.25
CA VAL A 748 -8.70 6.47 12.74
C VAL A 748 -8.71 5.63 11.45
N GLY A 749 -7.94 6.08 10.46
CA GLY A 749 -7.84 5.43 9.14
C GLY A 749 -6.94 4.18 9.13
N SER A 750 -7.26 3.22 8.26
CA SER A 750 -6.49 1.98 8.08
C SER A 750 -5.05 2.20 7.61
N LYS A 751 -4.76 3.23 6.81
CA LYS A 751 -3.42 3.56 6.30
C LYS A 751 -2.57 4.34 7.31
N SER A 752 -3.20 5.15 8.15
CA SER A 752 -2.52 6.08 9.07
C SER A 752 -1.84 5.37 10.24
N SER A 753 -0.71 5.88 10.72
CA SER A 753 -0.12 5.40 11.98
C SER A 753 -1.07 5.72 13.15
N PRO A 754 -1.31 4.78 14.09
CA PRO A 754 -2.10 5.05 15.29
C PRO A 754 -1.38 5.98 16.29
N SER A 755 -0.09 6.28 16.09
CA SER A 755 0.69 7.13 17.00
C SER A 755 0.09 8.54 17.15
N PHE A 756 -0.07 9.27 16.05
CA PHE A 756 -0.49 10.68 16.09
C PHE A 756 -1.89 10.89 16.70
N PRO A 757 -2.93 10.09 16.37
CA PRO A 757 -4.21 10.12 17.08
C PRO A 757 -4.08 9.84 18.59
N THR A 758 -3.23 8.88 18.97
CA THR A 758 -3.01 8.51 20.38
C THR A 758 -2.29 9.62 21.15
N VAL A 759 -1.29 10.28 20.53
CA VAL A 759 -0.59 11.44 21.11
C VAL A 759 -1.58 12.55 21.48
N LEU A 760 -2.44 12.93 20.53
CA LEU A 760 -3.39 14.03 20.75
C LEU A 760 -4.47 13.66 21.76
N LEU A 761 -4.90 12.38 21.78
CA LEU A 761 -5.80 11.86 22.81
C LEU A 761 -5.16 11.90 24.20
N ASN A 762 -3.94 11.37 24.35
CA ASN A 762 -3.19 11.39 25.60
C ASN A 762 -2.99 12.83 26.10
N ALA A 763 -2.64 13.77 25.21
CA ALA A 763 -2.47 15.18 25.53
C ALA A 763 -3.77 15.84 26.03
N ALA A 764 -4.88 15.62 25.32
CA ALA A 764 -6.18 16.17 25.67
C ALA A 764 -6.64 15.63 27.04
N VAL A 765 -6.48 14.32 27.27
CA VAL A 765 -6.84 13.68 28.54
C VAL A 765 -5.94 14.15 29.68
N ALA A 766 -4.63 14.30 29.46
CA ALA A 766 -3.70 14.80 30.47
C ALA A 766 -4.06 16.22 30.95
N GLU A 767 -4.44 17.12 30.03
CA GLU A 767 -4.93 18.46 30.41
C GLU A 767 -6.24 18.39 31.20
N ALA A 768 -7.18 17.56 30.77
CA ALA A 768 -8.45 17.39 31.47
C ALA A 768 -8.27 16.78 32.87
N ILE A 769 -7.38 15.80 33.04
CA ILE A 769 -7.01 15.25 34.35
C ILE A 769 -6.41 16.33 35.25
N ASN A 770 -5.53 17.18 34.71
CA ASN A 770 -4.98 18.30 35.48
C ASN A 770 -6.07 19.30 35.89
N ALA A 771 -7.00 19.64 35.00
CA ALA A 771 -8.13 20.52 35.32
C ALA A 771 -9.04 19.92 36.40
N VAL A 772 -9.34 18.62 36.33
CA VAL A 772 -10.10 17.89 37.36
C VAL A 772 -9.33 17.89 38.69
N THR A 773 -8.02 17.65 38.65
CA THR A 773 -7.14 17.66 39.83
C THR A 773 -7.14 19.04 40.48
N ASP A 774 -6.99 20.12 39.71
CA ASP A 774 -6.96 21.49 40.22
C ASP A 774 -8.32 21.90 40.80
N ALA A 775 -9.42 21.50 40.16
CA ALA A 775 -10.77 21.69 40.70
C ALA A 775 -10.95 20.94 42.02
N LEU A 776 -10.43 19.71 42.13
CA LEU A 776 -10.49 18.92 43.34
C LEU A 776 -9.62 19.48 44.46
N ILE A 777 -8.44 20.03 44.16
CA ILE A 777 -7.61 20.75 45.14
C ILE A 777 -8.37 21.97 45.67
N LYS A 778 -8.99 22.74 44.78
CA LYS A 778 -9.78 23.93 45.16
C LYS A 778 -10.98 23.55 46.04
N GLN A 779 -11.68 22.46 45.70
CA GLN A 779 -12.83 21.97 46.45
C GLN A 779 -12.43 21.37 47.80
N LYS A 780 -11.31 20.63 47.87
CA LYS A 780 -10.76 20.06 49.10
C LYS A 780 -10.43 21.14 50.13
N GLY A 781 -9.96 22.30 49.69
CA GLY A 781 -9.51 23.38 50.57
C GLY A 781 -8.35 22.92 51.46
N SER A 782 -8.48 23.11 52.78
CA SER A 782 -7.45 22.78 53.78
C SER A 782 -7.45 21.32 54.26
N LYS A 783 -8.39 20.48 53.82
CA LYS A 783 -8.45 19.06 54.23
C LYS A 783 -7.21 18.31 53.73
N ALA A 784 -6.77 17.25 54.43
CA ALA A 784 -5.63 16.44 54.00
C ALA A 784 -5.91 15.69 52.68
N GLU A 785 -7.11 15.13 52.56
CA GLU A 785 -7.62 14.41 51.38
C GLU A 785 -9.05 14.90 51.05
N PRO A 786 -9.47 14.85 49.77
CA PRO A 786 -10.83 15.21 49.40
C PRO A 786 -11.83 14.19 49.96
N SER A 787 -12.91 14.67 50.56
CA SER A 787 -14.01 13.78 50.98
C SER A 787 -14.79 13.26 49.77
N GLN A 788 -15.57 12.19 49.95
CA GLN A 788 -16.42 11.66 48.88
C GLN A 788 -17.38 12.72 48.31
N GLU A 789 -17.88 13.62 49.16
CA GLU A 789 -18.73 14.75 48.75
C GLU A 789 -17.96 15.76 47.88
N ASP A 790 -16.71 16.08 48.23
CA ASP A 790 -15.86 16.98 47.44
C ASP A 790 -15.62 16.41 46.04
N VAL A 791 -15.36 15.11 45.95
CA VAL A 791 -15.19 14.41 44.67
C VAL A 791 -16.47 14.45 43.83
N LEU A 792 -17.63 14.18 44.44
CA LEU A 792 -18.92 14.24 43.75
C LEU A 792 -19.25 15.64 43.24
N VAL A 793 -18.90 16.70 43.96
CA VAL A 793 -19.08 18.09 43.50
C VAL A 793 -18.29 18.35 42.22
N VAL A 794 -17.02 17.94 42.18
CA VAL A 794 -16.16 18.09 41.00
C VAL A 794 -16.67 17.22 39.85
N VAL A 795 -17.04 15.97 40.10
CA VAL A 795 -17.63 15.08 39.10
C VAL A 795 -18.89 15.72 38.49
N LYS A 796 -19.80 16.28 39.31
CA LYS A 796 -20.99 17.01 38.82
C LYS A 796 -20.64 18.22 37.96
N GLN A 797 -19.59 18.96 38.32
CA GLN A 797 -19.11 20.09 37.53
C GLN A 797 -18.72 19.64 36.12
N PHE A 798 -17.91 18.58 36.00
CA PHE A 798 -17.42 18.08 34.71
C PHE A 798 -18.46 17.28 33.91
N ILE A 799 -19.45 16.68 34.56
CA ILE A 799 -20.62 16.10 33.85
C ILE A 799 -21.40 17.19 33.12
N LYS A 800 -21.57 18.36 33.76
CA LYS A 800 -22.29 19.49 33.16
C LYS A 800 -21.50 20.09 32.00
N SER A 801 -20.19 20.28 32.14
CA SER A 801 -19.36 20.84 31.07
C SER A 801 -19.27 19.91 29.85
N SER A 802 -19.13 18.61 30.07
CA SER A 802 -19.06 17.60 28.99
C SER A 802 -20.43 17.15 28.46
N LYS A 803 -21.53 17.79 28.86
CA LYS A 803 -22.88 17.34 28.48
C LYS A 803 -23.10 17.31 26.97
N ASN A 804 -22.57 18.29 26.26
CA ASN A 804 -22.82 18.47 24.83
C ASN A 804 -22.19 17.38 23.97
N ILE A 805 -21.07 16.78 24.38
CA ILE A 805 -20.36 15.75 23.61
C ILE A 805 -21.04 14.38 23.64
N ARG A 806 -21.87 14.11 24.65
CA ARG A 806 -22.54 12.82 24.87
C ARG A 806 -23.70 12.65 23.88
N PHE A 807 -23.61 11.63 23.02
CA PHE A 807 -24.64 11.34 22.03
C PHE A 807 -24.87 9.84 21.86
N GLU A 808 -26.11 9.42 22.06
CA GLU A 808 -26.53 8.01 22.03
C GLU A 808 -27.24 7.63 20.71
N GLY A 809 -27.56 8.61 19.86
CA GLY A 809 -28.37 8.42 18.64
C GLY A 809 -27.56 8.02 17.39
N ASN A 810 -28.24 8.02 16.24
CA ASN A 810 -27.62 7.71 14.95
C ASN A 810 -26.74 8.86 14.45
N GLY A 811 -25.42 8.63 14.40
CA GLY A 811 -24.44 9.61 13.95
C GLY A 811 -24.55 10.01 12.46
N TYR A 812 -25.25 9.22 11.64
CA TYR A 812 -25.46 9.53 10.21
C TYR A 812 -26.65 10.41 9.91
N SER A 813 -27.50 10.65 10.90
CA SER A 813 -28.74 11.39 10.71
C SER A 813 -28.47 12.87 10.41
N ASP A 814 -29.22 13.45 9.47
CA ASP A 814 -29.17 14.90 9.20
C ASP A 814 -29.61 15.69 10.45
N GLU A 815 -30.48 15.09 11.26
CA GLU A 815 -30.88 15.59 12.57
C GLU A 815 -29.67 15.76 13.50
N TRP A 816 -28.74 14.79 13.53
CA TRP A 816 -27.54 14.90 14.33
C TRP A 816 -26.61 16.02 13.86
N VAL A 817 -26.51 16.26 12.56
CA VAL A 817 -25.70 17.37 12.02
C VAL A 817 -26.21 18.72 12.55
N VAL A 818 -27.53 18.94 12.50
CA VAL A 818 -28.18 20.17 12.99
C VAL A 818 -28.08 20.26 14.53
N GLU A 819 -28.23 19.14 15.23
CA GLU A 819 -28.15 19.11 16.69
C GLU A 819 -26.72 19.36 17.19
N ALA A 820 -25.72 18.75 16.57
CA ALA A 820 -24.31 18.94 16.89
C ALA A 820 -23.90 20.41 16.77
N GLU A 821 -24.36 21.11 15.72
CA GLU A 821 -24.13 22.54 15.54
C GLU A 821 -24.76 23.37 16.67
N LYS A 822 -26.01 23.06 17.06
CA LYS A 822 -26.67 23.70 18.22
C LYS A 822 -25.94 23.45 19.53
N ARG A 823 -25.31 22.29 19.68
CA ARG A 823 -24.49 21.90 20.84
C ARG A 823 -23.07 22.51 20.80
N GLY A 824 -22.70 23.21 19.73
CA GLY A 824 -21.38 23.82 19.55
C GLY A 824 -20.27 22.83 19.16
N LEU A 825 -20.62 21.63 18.70
CA LEU A 825 -19.64 20.63 18.28
C LEU A 825 -19.15 20.93 16.87
N PRO A 826 -17.82 20.92 16.63
CA PRO A 826 -17.27 21.26 15.31
C PRO A 826 -17.60 20.18 14.27
N ASN A 827 -18.26 20.57 13.19
CA ASN A 827 -18.47 19.74 12.01
C ASN A 827 -17.47 20.11 10.91
N ILE A 828 -16.27 19.52 10.96
CA ILE A 828 -15.20 19.81 9.99
C ILE A 828 -15.25 18.78 8.87
N LYS A 829 -15.63 19.25 7.67
CA LYS A 829 -15.84 18.42 6.47
C LYS A 829 -14.64 18.35 5.51
N SER A 830 -13.60 19.16 5.71
CA SER A 830 -12.45 19.21 4.80
C SER A 830 -11.13 19.07 5.55
N CYS A 831 -10.20 18.34 4.93
CA CYS A 831 -8.85 18.11 5.45
C CYS A 831 -8.10 19.43 5.75
N PRO A 832 -7.99 20.40 4.82
CA PRO A 832 -7.26 21.63 5.09
C PRO A 832 -7.79 22.41 6.31
N VAL A 833 -9.12 22.44 6.50
CA VAL A 833 -9.73 23.10 7.66
C VAL A 833 -9.48 22.32 8.95
N ALA A 834 -9.46 20.98 8.89
CA ALA A 834 -9.10 20.14 10.02
C ALA A 834 -7.63 20.34 10.42
N PHE A 835 -6.71 20.34 9.46
CA PHE A 835 -5.28 20.55 9.73
C PHE A 835 -4.99 21.89 10.38
N ARG A 836 -5.69 22.97 9.99
CA ARG A 836 -5.56 24.28 10.64
C ARG A 836 -5.85 24.25 12.14
N ARG A 837 -6.61 23.27 12.64
CA ARG A 837 -6.82 23.11 14.10
C ARG A 837 -5.54 22.81 14.85
N LEU A 838 -4.50 22.25 14.23
CA LEU A 838 -3.20 22.02 14.88
C LEU A 838 -2.54 23.34 15.32
N ILE A 839 -2.70 24.39 14.51
CA ILE A 839 -2.08 25.71 14.73
C ILE A 839 -3.01 26.71 15.44
N ASP A 840 -4.21 26.28 15.85
CA ASP A 840 -5.08 27.13 16.67
C ASP A 840 -4.35 27.47 17.99
N PRO A 841 -4.39 28.73 18.47
CA PRO A 841 -3.66 29.13 19.67
C PRO A 841 -3.98 28.29 20.91
N VAL A 842 -5.22 27.79 21.02
CA VAL A 842 -5.67 26.92 22.11
C VAL A 842 -4.93 25.57 22.09
N HIS A 843 -4.82 24.93 20.91
CA HIS A 843 -4.19 23.62 20.79
C HIS A 843 -2.65 23.71 20.78
N MET A 844 -2.07 24.77 20.20
CA MET A 844 -0.64 25.00 20.32
C MET A 844 -0.21 25.19 21.78
N LYS A 845 -0.99 25.99 22.54
CA LYS A 845 -0.73 26.20 23.97
C LYS A 845 -0.87 24.90 24.76
N LEU A 846 -1.86 24.06 24.45
CA LEU A 846 -2.01 22.74 25.05
C LEU A 846 -0.73 21.90 24.88
N LEU A 847 -0.31 21.67 23.64
CA LEU A 847 0.81 20.77 23.33
C LEU A 847 2.16 21.30 23.85
N THR A 848 2.36 22.62 23.81
CA THR A 848 3.59 23.27 24.31
C THR A 848 3.65 23.33 25.83
N SER A 849 2.54 23.66 26.51
CA SER A 849 2.52 23.73 27.98
C SER A 849 2.69 22.37 28.66
N LEU A 850 2.27 21.29 28.00
CA LEU A 850 2.50 19.92 28.45
C LEU A 850 3.91 19.39 28.12
N GLY A 851 4.71 20.14 27.34
CA GLY A 851 6.06 19.72 26.92
C GLY A 851 6.06 18.56 25.92
N ILE A 852 4.92 18.29 25.26
CA ILE A 852 4.80 17.20 24.28
C ILE A 852 5.42 17.62 22.95
N MET A 853 5.10 18.84 22.49
CA MET A 853 5.68 19.41 21.28
C MET A 853 6.09 20.87 21.44
N THR A 854 7.11 21.30 20.70
CA THR A 854 7.48 22.71 20.54
C THR A 854 6.61 23.40 19.49
N GLU A 855 6.57 24.74 19.49
CA GLU A 855 5.81 25.50 18.48
C GLU A 855 6.31 25.19 17.05
N THR A 856 7.62 25.01 16.89
CA THR A 856 8.26 24.65 15.62
C THR A 856 7.82 23.25 15.17
N GLU A 857 7.80 22.27 16.07
CA GLU A 857 7.34 20.91 15.77
C GLU A 857 5.87 20.89 15.30
N ILE A 858 5.00 21.68 15.93
CA ILE A 858 3.58 21.76 15.57
C ILE A 858 3.38 22.38 14.18
N LYS A 859 4.04 23.52 13.92
CA LYS A 859 3.97 24.21 12.63
C LYS A 859 4.51 23.32 11.51
N SER A 860 5.63 22.66 11.72
CA SER A 860 6.22 21.71 10.77
C SER A 860 5.25 20.57 10.42
N ARG A 861 4.62 19.94 11.43
CA ARG A 861 3.62 18.90 11.20
C ARG A 861 2.44 19.41 10.40
N PHE A 862 1.95 20.62 10.69
CA PHE A 862 0.91 21.26 9.92
C PHE A 862 1.31 21.44 8.44
N HIS A 863 2.52 21.92 8.16
CA HIS A 863 3.04 22.03 6.80
C HIS A 863 3.11 20.66 6.10
N ILE A 864 3.68 19.64 6.76
CA ILE A 864 3.82 18.29 6.20
C ILE A 864 2.46 17.68 5.84
N VAL A 865 1.44 17.81 6.68
CA VAL A 865 0.11 17.24 6.37
C VAL A 865 -0.60 17.99 5.25
N MET A 866 -0.41 19.31 5.14
CA MET A 866 -0.94 20.12 4.05
C MET A 866 -0.27 19.77 2.71
N GLU A 867 1.06 19.72 2.70
CA GLU A 867 1.87 19.32 1.54
C GLU A 867 1.51 17.92 1.07
N LYS A 868 1.44 16.95 2.00
CA LYS A 868 1.06 15.56 1.70
C LYS A 868 -0.34 15.48 1.09
N TYR A 869 -1.31 16.21 1.64
CA TYR A 869 -2.67 16.25 1.11
C TYR A 869 -2.70 16.81 -0.32
N ALA A 870 -2.01 17.93 -0.59
CA ALA A 870 -1.92 18.50 -1.92
C ALA A 870 -1.33 17.50 -2.92
N LYS A 871 -0.20 16.87 -2.56
CA LYS A 871 0.48 15.88 -3.40
C LYS A 871 -0.38 14.65 -3.68
N ASP A 872 -1.05 14.09 -2.68
CA ASP A 872 -1.96 12.95 -2.85
C ASP A 872 -3.04 13.27 -3.89
N ILE A 873 -3.73 14.42 -3.75
CA ILE A 873 -4.79 14.83 -4.70
C ILE A 873 -4.23 15.13 -6.11
N ILE A 874 -3.06 15.79 -6.21
CA ILE A 874 -2.42 16.07 -7.51
C ILE A 874 -2.05 14.76 -8.22
N ILE A 875 -1.54 13.76 -7.49
CA ILE A 875 -1.21 12.44 -8.05
C ILE A 875 -2.48 11.74 -8.54
N GLU A 876 -3.57 11.77 -7.77
CA GLU A 876 -4.84 11.21 -8.20
C GLU A 876 -5.39 11.92 -9.44
N ALA A 877 -5.36 13.25 -9.47
CA ALA A 877 -5.85 14.04 -10.59
C ALA A 877 -5.06 13.77 -11.88
N ASN A 878 -3.73 13.70 -11.81
CA ASN A 878 -2.87 13.37 -12.95
C ASN A 878 -3.08 11.92 -13.43
N SER A 879 -3.26 10.98 -12.49
CA SER A 879 -3.56 9.59 -12.82
C SER A 879 -4.91 9.46 -13.52
N LEU A 880 -5.94 10.15 -13.02
CA LEU A 880 -7.26 10.20 -13.65
C LEU A 880 -7.20 10.80 -15.05
N LYS A 881 -6.53 11.96 -15.20
CA LYS A 881 -6.29 12.62 -16.51
C LYS A 881 -5.67 11.64 -17.50
N SER A 882 -4.58 10.97 -17.10
CA SER A 882 -3.89 10.01 -17.96
C SER A 882 -4.81 8.85 -18.38
N MET A 883 -5.54 8.26 -17.43
CA MET A 883 -6.45 7.15 -17.70
C MET A 883 -7.62 7.53 -18.63
N ILE A 884 -8.17 8.74 -18.49
CA ILE A 884 -9.26 9.22 -19.35
C ILE A 884 -8.76 9.49 -20.76
N LEU A 885 -7.67 10.25 -20.90
CA LEU A 885 -7.17 10.69 -22.21
C LEU A 885 -6.55 9.54 -23.02
N THR A 886 -5.88 8.60 -22.36
CA THR A 886 -5.16 7.50 -23.05
C THR A 886 -5.95 6.19 -23.09
N GLY A 887 -6.93 6.02 -22.20
CA GLY A 887 -7.71 4.78 -22.06
C GLY A 887 -9.18 4.96 -22.45
N VAL A 888 -9.93 5.71 -21.64
CA VAL A 888 -11.41 5.75 -21.73
C VAL A 888 -11.90 6.42 -23.00
N LEU A 889 -11.41 7.64 -23.31
CA LEU A 889 -11.85 8.37 -24.50
C LEU A 889 -11.49 7.64 -25.80
N PRO A 890 -10.25 7.14 -26.00
CA PRO A 890 -9.91 6.33 -27.18
C PRO A 890 -10.78 5.08 -27.33
N ALA A 891 -11.08 4.38 -26.22
CA ALA A 891 -11.96 3.21 -26.26
C ALA A 891 -13.38 3.59 -26.67
N ALA A 892 -13.92 4.70 -26.16
CA ALA A 892 -15.22 5.21 -26.54
C ALA A 892 -15.28 5.65 -28.01
N TYR A 893 -14.22 6.30 -28.52
CA TYR A 893 -14.11 6.66 -29.94
C TYR A 893 -14.06 5.41 -30.85
N LYS A 894 -13.34 4.37 -30.43
CA LYS A 894 -13.33 3.10 -31.14
C LYS A 894 -14.71 2.46 -31.18
N PHE A 895 -15.42 2.41 -30.04
CA PHE A 895 -16.76 1.85 -29.98
C PHE A 895 -17.77 2.65 -30.82
N ARG A 896 -17.65 3.99 -30.84
CA ARG A 896 -18.44 4.86 -31.73
C ARG A 896 -18.22 4.52 -33.21
N LYS A 897 -16.98 4.24 -33.61
CA LYS A 897 -16.65 3.80 -34.97
C LYS A 897 -17.33 2.46 -35.28
N GLU A 898 -17.24 1.47 -34.39
CA GLU A 898 -17.88 0.15 -34.55
C GLU A 898 -19.41 0.28 -34.76
N LEU A 899 -20.08 1.15 -33.98
CA LEU A 899 -21.52 1.43 -34.16
C LEU A 899 -21.83 2.13 -35.49
N LEU A 900 -20.99 3.08 -35.89
CA LEU A 900 -21.17 3.79 -37.16
C LEU A 900 -20.98 2.85 -38.35
N ASP A 901 -19.96 2.00 -38.32
CA ASP A 901 -19.69 1.01 -39.36
C ASP A 901 -20.87 0.03 -39.50
N SER A 902 -21.48 -0.40 -38.38
CA SER A 902 -22.71 -1.20 -38.36
C SER A 902 -23.89 -0.49 -39.03
N LEU A 903 -24.13 0.78 -38.69
CA LEU A 903 -25.21 1.58 -39.28
C LEU A 903 -25.01 1.81 -40.79
N VAL A 904 -23.77 2.04 -41.23
CA VAL A 904 -23.43 2.18 -42.65
C VAL A 904 -23.68 0.86 -43.39
N ALA A 905 -23.28 -0.28 -42.81
CA ALA A 905 -23.54 -1.59 -43.39
C ALA A 905 -25.05 -1.87 -43.52
N GLN A 906 -25.84 -1.59 -42.48
CA GLN A 906 -27.31 -1.73 -42.52
C GLN A 906 -27.93 -0.86 -43.62
N LYS A 907 -27.51 0.41 -43.73
CA LYS A 907 -27.99 1.32 -44.77
C LYS A 907 -27.62 0.83 -46.18
N SER A 908 -26.45 0.23 -46.35
CA SER A 908 -25.98 -0.27 -47.66
C SER A 908 -26.84 -1.40 -48.23
N ILE A 909 -27.51 -2.17 -47.36
CA ILE A 909 -28.45 -3.24 -47.75
C ILE A 909 -29.93 -2.79 -47.69
N GLY A 910 -30.18 -1.48 -47.55
CA GLY A 910 -31.53 -0.89 -47.60
C GLY A 910 -32.33 -0.96 -46.29
N LEU A 911 -31.71 -1.27 -45.15
CA LEU A 911 -32.39 -1.23 -43.86
C LEU A 911 -32.55 0.21 -43.34
N ALA A 912 -33.68 0.49 -42.68
CA ALA A 912 -33.90 1.75 -42.01
C ALA A 912 -33.03 1.85 -40.75
N THR A 913 -32.18 2.87 -40.68
CA THR A 913 -31.26 3.11 -39.56
C THR A 913 -31.83 4.03 -38.48
N GLU A 914 -32.83 4.84 -38.83
CA GLU A 914 -33.53 5.72 -37.89
C GLU A 914 -34.40 4.90 -36.92
N GLY A 915 -34.22 5.15 -35.62
CA GLY A 915 -34.88 4.37 -34.55
C GLY A 915 -34.21 3.02 -34.23
N SER A 916 -33.08 2.69 -34.85
CA SER A 916 -32.32 1.47 -34.52
C SER A 916 -31.68 1.54 -33.12
N PRO A 917 -31.52 0.39 -32.43
CA PRO A 917 -30.80 0.33 -31.16
C PRO A 917 -29.37 0.88 -31.25
N GLU A 918 -28.67 0.61 -32.34
CA GLU A 918 -27.30 1.07 -32.59
C GLU A 918 -27.21 2.59 -32.69
N LYS A 919 -28.18 3.23 -33.36
CA LYS A 919 -28.27 4.69 -33.45
C LYS A 919 -28.55 5.32 -32.08
N ALA A 920 -29.48 4.75 -31.31
CA ALA A 920 -29.78 5.23 -29.96
C ALA A 920 -28.57 5.15 -29.01
N VAL A 921 -27.81 4.05 -29.07
CA VAL A 921 -26.56 3.90 -28.30
C VAL A 921 -25.50 4.87 -28.80
N LEU A 922 -25.34 5.06 -30.12
CA LEU A 922 -24.38 5.99 -30.68
C LEU A 922 -24.63 7.43 -30.22
N ASP A 923 -25.88 7.89 -30.22
CA ASP A 923 -26.25 9.24 -29.77
C ASP A 923 -25.97 9.42 -28.27
N LYS A 924 -26.25 8.40 -27.46
CA LYS A 924 -25.92 8.40 -26.02
C LYS A 924 -24.42 8.47 -25.79
N VAL A 925 -23.62 7.65 -26.48
CA VAL A 925 -22.16 7.64 -26.34
C VAL A 925 -21.55 8.94 -26.86
N LEU A 926 -22.12 9.55 -27.91
CA LEU A 926 -21.70 10.87 -28.40
C LEU A 926 -21.89 11.96 -27.34
N ASP A 927 -23.06 12.02 -26.70
CA ASP A 927 -23.34 12.98 -25.63
C ASP A 927 -22.38 12.78 -24.43
N ILE A 928 -22.23 11.53 -23.96
CA ILE A 928 -21.33 11.20 -22.84
C ILE A 928 -19.88 11.54 -23.16
N THR A 929 -19.37 11.16 -24.34
CA THR A 929 -17.98 11.47 -24.73
C THR A 929 -17.72 12.96 -24.86
N THR A 930 -18.70 13.73 -25.35
CA THR A 930 -18.60 15.20 -25.42
C THR A 930 -18.51 15.82 -24.03
N LYS A 931 -19.39 15.38 -23.11
CA LYS A 931 -19.36 15.82 -21.71
C LYS A 931 -18.07 15.41 -21.00
N LEU A 932 -17.58 14.20 -21.26
CA LEU A 932 -16.34 13.69 -20.67
C LEU A 932 -15.12 14.48 -21.14
N GLN A 933 -15.04 14.80 -22.44
CA GLN A 933 -13.97 15.64 -22.98
C GLN A 933 -13.99 17.03 -22.31
N ALA A 934 -15.15 17.68 -22.25
CA ALA A 934 -15.27 19.01 -21.63
C ALA A 934 -14.92 19.00 -20.13
N ALA A 935 -15.31 17.95 -19.39
CA ALA A 935 -14.92 17.79 -17.98
C ALA A 935 -13.42 17.50 -17.82
N SER A 936 -12.83 16.74 -18.76
CA SER A 936 -11.40 16.45 -18.78
C SER A 936 -10.56 17.70 -19.07
N ASP A 937 -11.00 18.55 -19.99
CA ASP A 937 -10.32 19.81 -20.31
C ASP A 937 -10.31 20.75 -19.09
N LYS A 938 -11.42 20.80 -18.34
CA LYS A 938 -11.48 21.53 -17.05
C LYS A 938 -10.51 20.94 -16.02
N LEU A 939 -10.42 19.62 -15.92
CA LEU A 939 -9.47 18.96 -15.03
C LEU A 939 -8.03 19.32 -15.40
N VAL A 940 -7.68 19.31 -16.69
CA VAL A 940 -6.35 19.71 -17.17
C VAL A 940 -6.04 21.15 -16.79
N ALA A 941 -6.96 22.09 -17.05
CA ALA A 941 -6.76 23.50 -16.70
C ALA A 941 -6.60 23.71 -15.18
N SER A 942 -7.35 22.96 -14.36
CA SER A 942 -7.23 23.02 -12.90
C SER A 942 -5.89 22.43 -12.41
N ILE A 943 -5.40 21.35 -13.03
CA ILE A 943 -4.07 20.78 -12.77
C ILE A 943 -2.95 21.77 -13.15
N ASP A 944 -3.05 22.43 -14.29
CA ASP A 944 -2.05 23.41 -14.71
C ASP A 944 -2.02 24.61 -13.75
N LYS A 945 -3.19 25.04 -13.27
CA LYS A 945 -3.30 26.10 -12.28
C LYS A 945 -2.72 25.71 -10.91
N ILE A 946 -3.02 24.53 -10.37
CA ILE A 946 -2.44 24.14 -9.07
C ILE A 946 -0.92 24.03 -9.13
N ASN A 947 -0.36 23.54 -10.25
CA ASN A 947 1.08 23.45 -10.45
C ASN A 947 1.77 24.82 -10.52
N SER A 948 1.02 25.89 -10.80
CA SER A 948 1.53 27.27 -10.79
C SER A 948 1.54 27.93 -9.41
N ILE A 949 0.89 27.34 -8.41
CA ILE A 949 0.86 27.85 -7.04
C ILE A 949 2.13 27.37 -6.33
N GLU A 950 2.99 28.28 -5.86
CA GLU A 950 4.22 27.92 -5.14
C GLU A 950 3.98 27.55 -3.67
N ASP A 951 2.97 28.17 -3.03
CA ASP A 951 2.64 27.93 -1.63
C ASP A 951 1.87 26.62 -1.44
N GLU A 952 2.44 25.67 -0.71
CA GLU A 952 1.88 24.34 -0.49
C GLU A 952 0.55 24.37 0.27
N ILE A 953 0.36 25.37 1.14
CA ILE A 953 -0.89 25.57 1.88
C ILE A 953 -2.01 25.98 0.91
N ALA A 954 -1.75 26.98 0.07
CA ALA A 954 -2.65 27.41 -0.98
C ALA A 954 -2.93 26.30 -2.00
N GLN A 955 -1.93 25.46 -2.33
CA GLN A 955 -2.15 24.26 -3.16
C GLN A 955 -3.15 23.30 -2.51
N ALA A 956 -3.00 22.97 -1.23
CA ALA A 956 -3.91 22.07 -0.52
C ALA A 956 -5.35 22.60 -0.47
N GLU A 957 -5.51 23.91 -0.26
CA GLU A 957 -6.82 24.58 -0.27
C GLU A 957 -7.45 24.59 -1.66
N TYR A 958 -6.65 24.86 -2.70
CA TYR A 958 -7.09 24.81 -4.08
C TYR A 958 -7.51 23.39 -4.50
N ALA A 959 -6.71 22.39 -4.13
CA ALA A 959 -7.00 20.98 -4.40
C ALA A 959 -8.36 20.56 -3.83
N ASN A 960 -8.62 20.94 -2.57
CA ASN A 960 -9.89 20.63 -1.90
C ASN A 960 -11.10 21.36 -2.51
N THR A 961 -10.93 22.62 -2.91
CA THR A 961 -12.07 23.47 -3.35
C THR A 961 -12.45 23.23 -4.81
N ASP A 962 -11.49 22.95 -5.69
CA ASP A 962 -11.72 22.85 -7.14
C ASP A 962 -11.48 21.42 -7.68
N ILE A 963 -10.28 20.86 -7.46
CA ILE A 963 -9.86 19.61 -8.10
C ILE A 963 -10.73 18.42 -7.68
N VAL A 964 -10.98 18.25 -6.37
CA VAL A 964 -11.76 17.11 -5.85
C VAL A 964 -13.16 17.05 -6.49
N GLY A 965 -13.84 18.20 -6.63
CA GLY A 965 -15.16 18.28 -7.25
C GLY A 965 -15.14 17.92 -8.74
N ILE A 966 -14.13 18.42 -9.47
CA ILE A 966 -13.96 18.11 -10.90
C ILE A 966 -13.65 16.62 -11.10
N MET A 967 -12.81 16.02 -10.25
CA MET A 967 -12.50 14.59 -10.33
C MET A 967 -13.74 13.71 -10.17
N GLU A 968 -14.62 14.03 -9.20
CA GLU A 968 -15.86 13.28 -8.99
C GLU A 968 -16.82 13.44 -10.17
N GLN A 969 -16.87 14.63 -10.78
CA GLN A 969 -17.64 14.87 -12.00
C GLN A 969 -17.10 14.04 -13.18
N VAL A 970 -15.79 14.06 -13.42
CA VAL A 970 -15.13 13.28 -14.48
C VAL A 970 -15.39 11.79 -14.29
N ARG A 971 -15.24 11.28 -13.06
CA ARG A 971 -15.55 9.89 -12.72
C ARG A 971 -17.00 9.54 -13.04
N THR A 972 -17.94 10.35 -12.58
CA THR A 972 -19.39 10.07 -12.75
C THR A 972 -19.76 9.96 -14.23
N ILE A 973 -19.19 10.82 -15.09
CA ILE A 973 -19.42 10.76 -16.54
C ILE A 973 -18.68 9.58 -17.19
N ALA A 974 -17.49 9.23 -16.71
CA ALA A 974 -16.73 8.10 -17.24
C ALA A 974 -17.34 6.73 -16.87
N ASP A 975 -18.01 6.64 -15.71
CA ASP A 975 -18.68 5.43 -15.22
C ASP A 975 -20.04 5.17 -15.92
N SER A 976 -20.65 6.21 -16.52
CA SER A 976 -21.95 6.16 -17.22
C SER A 976 -21.84 5.72 -18.67
#